data_AF-A0A2X4Q1C6-F1
#
_entry.id   AF-A0A2X4Q1C6-F1
#
_cell.length_a   1.000
_cell.length_b   1.000
_cell.length_c   1.000
_cell.angle_alpha   90.00
_cell.angle_beta   90.00
_cell.angle_gamma   90.00
#
_symmetry.space_group_name_H-M   'P 1'
#
loop_
_entity.id
_entity.type
_entity.pdbx_description
1 polymer ?
#
loop_
_entity_poly.entity_id
_entity_poly.type
_entity_poly.pdbx_seq_one_letter_code
_entity_poly.pdbx_strand_id
1 'polypeptide(L)'
;MSKLYRYFFSILLGLAFLSIPRAWGQIERAGMPMGLSEQFFRLRSTGFSDFCVELPPIDSAAIYRQEEAYSSSVLRGAYPFAVGRSLDYSPDNSGRIVQVGDRSVWTLRLKSHGAYSLNVLFGEYQLPPEAELYVYTPFGVKGAYTDQNNNPSGILAVAPLAGDEITIECSWPTNPDKLLPDNMRLKITELNHAYKDLSQLRVHDVGEPWHTLSGLDCAPNVAGHPEVNEQSRSVLLMVVEGRVVCSGALINNTASDGTPYVLTASHCYNRNFAFTGIEGESARIARTTVFFFGFESPLAKSFIRGSEELTLSGAELIAFNEKRDMCLLRITGLPKDREGKDLPIPAAYKPYFAGWNISGTPPAPYTTIHHPLAAVKRYSRSDSPISLKSFNAGKYTWRDVHWHIKQWQIGTTAPGSSGAPLFDGNGLIIGALSGGRSYCPTPYNDFFWALNKSWDTDTGNPLHSLRDKLDKSGSGAIYCQGYDPYAPHPAVRISRVINSLHSDQLEHAAFEGTSISGVGTVYSFPSKVRILGAYAVLAPMKPIKNWGDFKDYNLSIYAGEPGKPKQLVYFNKVKEPQYLRYNANQEEFSPRARTVTDTIDFFIPIETSDGGNYLDLNGNLEIVCGLNTTDMRPMDLPVLRLKTQTTSASAAFHKNSEALWIPATDTESPYQGSYWVDLLVQPIGQEGGLKDPEHVQVRWDGTRALIQLPSSDKQPEMQVRVYNYAGELCYENHYHSQLAVLELGDLFVEGNYILSIHYKKKRLGYQISVSK
;
A
#
# COMPACT_ATOMS: atom_id res chain seq x y z
N MET A 1 -38.65 53.65 9.57
CA MET A 1 -39.04 52.39 8.89
C MET A 1 -38.07 51.31 9.29
N SER A 2 -38.38 50.68 10.40
CA SER A 2 -37.59 49.68 11.10
C SER A 2 -38.15 48.28 10.83
N LYS A 3 -37.30 47.25 10.96
CA LYS A 3 -37.66 45.86 11.29
C LYS A 3 -38.20 44.91 10.19
N LEU A 4 -37.98 45.12 8.89
CA LEU A 4 -38.33 44.11 7.87
C LEU A 4 -37.19 43.53 7.00
N TYR A 5 -35.95 44.00 7.13
CA TYR A 5 -34.85 43.56 6.25
C TYR A 5 -33.83 42.58 6.88
N ARG A 6 -34.08 42.12 8.11
CA ARG A 6 -33.17 41.19 8.82
C ARG A 6 -33.62 39.73 8.85
N TYR A 7 -34.76 39.39 8.23
CA TYR A 7 -35.29 38.01 8.23
C TYR A 7 -35.29 37.32 6.85
N PHE A 8 -34.93 38.02 5.77
CA PHE A 8 -34.93 37.43 4.41
C PHE A 8 -33.56 36.96 3.91
N PHE A 9 -32.47 37.28 4.63
CA PHE A 9 -31.12 36.80 4.29
C PHE A 9 -30.67 35.58 5.13
N SER A 10 -31.54 35.08 6.00
CA SER A 10 -31.26 33.96 6.91
C SER A 10 -32.04 32.68 6.58
N ILE A 11 -32.84 32.68 5.50
CA ILE A 11 -33.64 31.51 5.06
C ILE A 11 -33.12 30.92 3.72
N LEU A 12 -32.19 31.60 3.03
CA LEU A 12 -31.50 31.05 1.84
C LEU A 12 -30.09 30.52 2.12
N LEU A 13 -29.63 30.55 3.37
CA LEU A 13 -28.35 29.98 3.82
C LEU A 13 -28.51 28.70 4.67
N GLY A 14 -29.70 28.08 4.62
CA GLY A 14 -30.08 26.92 5.45
C GLY A 14 -30.44 25.64 4.69
N LEU A 15 -30.21 25.58 3.37
CA LEU A 15 -30.54 24.40 2.54
C LEU A 15 -29.36 23.89 1.69
N ALA A 16 -28.14 24.34 1.97
CA ALA A 16 -26.93 23.90 1.29
C ALA A 16 -25.96 23.24 2.28
N PHE A 17 -26.41 22.21 3.01
CA PHE A 17 -25.51 21.24 3.63
C PHE A 17 -26.12 19.84 3.56
N LEU A 18 -25.29 18.91 3.05
CA LEU A 18 -25.37 17.45 3.16
C LEU A 18 -26.29 16.72 2.17
N SER A 19 -26.00 16.87 0.88
CA SER A 19 -25.97 15.70 0.00
C SER A 19 -24.54 15.49 -0.44
N ILE A 20 -23.75 14.81 0.39
CA ILE A 20 -22.46 14.25 -0.03
C ILE A 20 -22.83 13.20 -1.10
N PRO A 21 -22.41 13.35 -2.36
CA PRO A 21 -22.64 12.30 -3.35
C PRO A 21 -21.99 11.01 -2.83
N ARG A 22 -22.78 9.94 -2.75
CA ARG A 22 -22.27 8.60 -2.45
C ARG A 22 -21.29 8.23 -3.55
N ALA A 23 -20.03 8.07 -3.18
CA ALA A 23 -18.97 7.69 -4.09
C ALA A 23 -19.14 6.23 -4.50
N TRP A 24 -19.11 5.98 -5.80
CA TRP A 24 -18.91 4.64 -6.36
C TRP A 24 -17.45 4.58 -6.79
N GLY A 25 -16.66 3.79 -6.06
CA GLY A 25 -15.21 3.75 -6.21
C GLY A 25 -14.76 2.87 -7.37
N GLN A 26 -13.74 3.33 -8.11
CA GLN A 26 -12.74 2.47 -8.78
C GLN A 26 -11.76 1.97 -7.71
N ILE A 27 -12.28 1.09 -6.88
CA ILE A 27 -11.50 0.19 -6.05
C ILE A 27 -11.72 -1.17 -6.70
N GLU A 28 -10.74 -2.08 -6.62
CA GLU A 28 -11.04 -3.48 -6.89
C GLU A 28 -12.27 -3.86 -6.06
N ARG A 29 -13.39 -4.21 -6.71
CA ARG A 29 -14.57 -4.63 -5.96
C ARG A 29 -14.32 -6.03 -5.41
N ALA A 30 -14.44 -6.20 -4.11
CA ALA A 30 -14.72 -7.42 -3.40
C ALA A 30 -15.98 -8.06 -3.98
N GLY A 31 -15.71 -8.93 -4.93
CA GLY A 31 -16.63 -9.90 -5.48
C GLY A 31 -15.84 -11.16 -5.74
N MET A 32 -16.53 -12.18 -6.23
CA MET A 32 -15.90 -13.44 -6.54
C MET A 32 -16.11 -13.74 -8.02
N PRO A 33 -15.08 -14.15 -8.77
CA PRO A 33 -15.31 -14.70 -10.08
C PRO A 33 -16.33 -15.84 -9.97
N MET A 34 -17.39 -15.76 -10.77
CA MET A 34 -18.45 -16.76 -10.79
C MET A 34 -17.93 -18.14 -11.12
N GLY A 35 -16.84 -18.24 -11.89
CA GLY A 35 -16.14 -19.48 -12.19
C GLY A 35 -15.60 -20.23 -10.97
N LEU A 36 -15.56 -19.58 -9.80
CA LEU A 36 -15.17 -20.15 -8.52
C LEU A 36 -16.38 -20.41 -7.57
N SER A 37 -17.63 -20.17 -8.02
CA SER A 37 -18.85 -20.45 -7.25
C SER A 37 -19.26 -21.93 -7.30
N GLU A 38 -19.94 -22.44 -6.26
CA GLU A 38 -20.42 -23.84 -6.22
C GLU A 38 -21.30 -24.21 -7.42
N GLN A 39 -22.10 -23.25 -7.91
CA GLN A 39 -22.98 -23.44 -9.06
C GLN A 39 -22.19 -23.70 -10.35
N PHE A 40 -21.04 -23.06 -10.51
CA PHE A 40 -20.11 -23.25 -11.63
C PHE A 40 -19.30 -24.54 -11.49
N PHE A 41 -18.92 -24.95 -10.27
CA PHE A 41 -18.25 -26.24 -10.01
C PHE A 41 -19.13 -27.44 -10.42
N ARG A 42 -20.45 -27.37 -10.22
CA ARG A 42 -21.38 -28.40 -10.71
C ARG A 42 -21.39 -28.50 -12.24
N LEU A 43 -21.29 -27.37 -12.94
CA LEU A 43 -21.17 -27.33 -14.40
C LEU A 43 -19.82 -27.85 -14.90
N ARG A 44 -18.73 -27.73 -14.11
CA ARG A 44 -17.43 -28.32 -14.46
C ARG A 44 -17.46 -29.85 -14.48
N SER A 45 -18.18 -30.45 -13.55
CA SER A 45 -18.26 -31.92 -13.38
C SER A 45 -18.97 -32.66 -14.53
N THR A 46 -19.67 -31.96 -15.43
CA THR A 46 -20.45 -32.55 -16.54
C THR A 46 -19.76 -32.45 -17.92
N GLY A 47 -18.43 -32.33 -17.98
CA GLY A 47 -17.66 -32.35 -19.23
C GLY A 47 -17.01 -31.02 -19.64
N PHE A 48 -16.81 -30.10 -18.70
CA PHE A 48 -16.03 -28.88 -18.92
C PHE A 48 -14.53 -29.24 -18.99
N SER A 49 -13.99 -29.44 -20.19
CA SER A 49 -12.54 -29.52 -20.35
C SER A 49 -11.93 -28.15 -20.00
N ASP A 50 -11.02 -28.11 -19.03
CA ASP A 50 -10.26 -26.91 -18.66
C ASP A 50 -9.43 -26.45 -19.86
N PHE A 51 -9.95 -25.50 -20.66
CA PHE A 51 -9.22 -24.93 -21.80
C PHE A 51 -8.12 -24.02 -21.25
N CYS A 52 -6.87 -24.48 -21.35
CA CYS A 52 -5.68 -23.74 -20.99
C CYS A 52 -4.81 -23.53 -22.23
N VAL A 53 -4.42 -22.29 -22.49
CA VAL A 53 -3.45 -21.96 -23.53
C VAL A 53 -2.06 -22.01 -22.92
N GLU A 54 -1.31 -23.05 -23.26
CA GLU A 54 0.11 -23.14 -22.91
C GLU A 54 0.93 -22.28 -23.87
N LEU A 55 1.58 -21.27 -23.33
CA LEU A 55 2.43 -20.39 -24.10
C LEU A 55 3.83 -21.02 -24.25
N PRO A 56 4.52 -20.85 -25.40
CA PRO A 56 5.84 -21.44 -25.62
C PRO A 56 6.87 -20.99 -24.57
N PRO A 57 7.98 -21.72 -24.37
CA PRO A 57 9.03 -21.32 -23.43
C PRO A 57 9.58 -19.92 -23.71
N ILE A 58 10.04 -19.22 -22.66
CA ILE A 58 10.69 -17.91 -22.81
C ILE A 58 12.07 -18.07 -23.48
N ASP A 59 12.34 -17.19 -24.43
CA ASP A 59 13.67 -16.99 -25.00
C ASP A 59 14.62 -16.42 -23.94
N SER A 60 15.65 -17.17 -23.55
CA SER A 60 16.66 -16.70 -22.58
C SER A 60 17.38 -15.44 -23.06
N ALA A 61 17.52 -15.23 -24.38
CA ALA A 61 18.06 -13.99 -24.92
C ALA A 61 17.13 -12.79 -24.67
N ALA A 62 15.81 -12.98 -24.52
CA ALA A 62 14.90 -11.92 -24.12
C ALA A 62 15.14 -11.48 -22.67
N ILE A 63 15.42 -12.43 -21.76
CA ILE A 63 15.79 -12.13 -20.37
C ILE A 63 17.12 -11.37 -20.35
N TYR A 64 18.13 -11.83 -21.08
CA TYR A 64 19.42 -11.14 -21.15
C TYR A 64 19.29 -9.72 -21.72
N ARG A 65 18.52 -9.52 -22.79
CA ARG A 65 18.25 -8.17 -23.35
C ARG A 65 17.54 -7.27 -22.35
N GLN A 66 16.59 -7.81 -21.58
CA GLN A 66 15.89 -7.07 -20.54
C GLN A 66 16.86 -6.67 -19.42
N GLU A 67 17.65 -7.59 -18.89
CA GLU A 67 18.68 -7.26 -17.90
C GLU A 67 19.68 -6.24 -18.46
N GLU A 68 20.19 -6.44 -19.67
CA GLU A 68 21.20 -5.57 -20.30
C GLU A 68 20.69 -4.15 -20.54
N ALA A 69 19.42 -3.99 -20.95
CA ALA A 69 18.80 -2.68 -21.11
C ALA A 69 18.88 -1.87 -19.82
N TYR A 70 18.72 -2.54 -18.67
CA TYR A 70 18.71 -1.93 -17.35
C TYR A 70 20.03 -2.10 -16.57
N SER A 71 21.02 -2.85 -17.08
CA SER A 71 22.32 -3.11 -16.45
C SER A 71 23.31 -1.96 -16.67
N SER A 72 22.95 -0.75 -16.23
CA SER A 72 23.91 0.34 -16.07
C SER A 72 24.48 0.31 -14.65
N SER A 73 25.80 0.15 -14.53
CA SER A 73 26.48 0.00 -13.24
C SER A 73 26.43 1.24 -12.34
N VAL A 74 25.96 2.39 -12.87
CA VAL A 74 25.90 3.67 -12.17
C VAL A 74 24.50 4.28 -12.14
N LEU A 75 23.61 4.03 -13.13
CA LEU A 75 22.20 4.41 -12.98
C LEU A 75 21.54 3.61 -11.87
N ARG A 76 21.98 2.37 -11.63
CA ARG A 76 21.33 1.44 -10.69
C ARG A 76 19.82 1.54 -10.85
N GLY A 77 19.39 1.50 -12.11
CA GLY A 77 18.15 2.11 -12.55
C GLY A 77 16.91 1.32 -12.14
N ALA A 78 15.85 1.57 -12.89
CA ALA A 78 14.60 0.83 -12.80
C ALA A 78 14.87 -0.69 -12.73
N TYR A 79 14.18 -1.40 -11.83
CA TYR A 79 14.47 -2.79 -11.50
C TYR A 79 13.72 -3.75 -12.43
N PRO A 80 14.38 -4.38 -13.42
CA PRO A 80 13.70 -5.31 -14.31
C PRO A 80 13.44 -6.65 -13.61
N PHE A 81 12.24 -7.19 -13.77
CA PHE A 81 11.86 -8.48 -13.18
C PHE A 81 11.08 -9.40 -14.13
N ALA A 82 10.54 -8.86 -15.23
CA ALA A 82 9.77 -9.63 -16.20
C ALA A 82 10.10 -9.29 -17.65
N VAL A 83 9.79 -10.24 -18.54
CA VAL A 83 9.80 -10.07 -19.99
C VAL A 83 8.40 -10.21 -20.53
N GLY A 84 8.00 -9.31 -21.43
CA GLY A 84 6.66 -9.37 -22.00
C GLY A 84 6.57 -10.17 -23.28
N ARG A 85 5.37 -10.70 -23.49
CA ARG A 85 4.99 -11.55 -24.61
C ARG A 85 3.82 -10.88 -25.30
N SER A 86 3.99 -10.55 -26.58
CA SER A 86 2.88 -10.04 -27.38
C SER A 86 1.82 -11.13 -27.53
N LEU A 87 0.58 -10.80 -27.21
CA LEU A 87 -0.59 -11.66 -27.33
C LEU A 87 -1.67 -10.98 -28.17
N ASP A 88 -2.66 -11.75 -28.61
CA ASP A 88 -3.82 -11.28 -29.36
C ASP A 88 -5.05 -12.09 -28.95
N TYR A 89 -5.48 -11.96 -27.69
CA TYR A 89 -6.60 -12.71 -27.14
C TYR A 89 -7.76 -11.79 -26.75
N SER A 90 -8.95 -12.11 -27.25
CA SER A 90 -10.22 -11.47 -26.90
C SER A 90 -11.32 -12.53 -26.71
N PRO A 91 -12.49 -12.15 -26.17
CA PRO A 91 -13.65 -13.04 -26.11
C PRO A 91 -14.11 -13.59 -27.47
N ASP A 92 -13.80 -12.89 -28.57
CA ASP A 92 -14.19 -13.29 -29.93
C ASP A 92 -13.32 -14.41 -30.53
N ASN A 93 -12.05 -14.52 -30.08
CA ASN A 93 -11.06 -15.39 -30.71
C ASN A 93 -10.47 -16.46 -29.79
N SER A 94 -10.73 -16.39 -28.48
CA SER A 94 -10.08 -17.21 -27.47
C SER A 94 -10.94 -17.41 -26.23
N GLY A 95 -10.57 -18.39 -25.41
CA GLY A 95 -11.29 -18.72 -24.19
C GLY A 95 -12.66 -19.36 -24.49
N ARG A 96 -13.53 -19.39 -23.48
CA ARG A 96 -14.87 -19.97 -23.58
C ARG A 96 -15.89 -19.08 -22.92
N ILE A 97 -17.05 -18.93 -23.54
CA ILE A 97 -18.21 -18.22 -22.99
C ILE A 97 -19.25 -19.25 -22.56
N VAL A 98 -19.70 -19.18 -21.31
CA VAL A 98 -20.76 -20.02 -20.76
C VAL A 98 -21.83 -19.14 -20.12
N GLN A 99 -23.10 -19.51 -20.29
CA GLN A 99 -24.22 -18.86 -19.60
C GLN A 99 -24.46 -19.53 -18.25
N VAL A 100 -24.49 -18.74 -17.19
CA VAL A 100 -24.79 -19.17 -15.82
C VAL A 100 -25.86 -18.25 -15.25
N GLY A 101 -27.08 -18.76 -15.17
CA GLY A 101 -28.24 -17.97 -14.78
C GLY A 101 -28.53 -16.87 -15.81
N ASP A 102 -28.54 -15.63 -15.34
CA ASP A 102 -28.75 -14.40 -16.12
C ASP A 102 -27.44 -13.75 -16.61
N ARG A 103 -26.30 -14.43 -16.45
CA ARG A 103 -24.98 -13.91 -16.84
C ARG A 103 -24.28 -14.78 -17.87
N SER A 104 -23.62 -14.13 -18.81
CA SER A 104 -22.63 -14.73 -19.71
C SER A 104 -21.25 -14.57 -19.07
N VAL A 105 -20.43 -15.63 -19.07
CA VAL A 105 -19.11 -15.67 -18.43
C VAL A 105 -18.08 -16.17 -19.43
N TRP A 106 -17.18 -15.28 -19.82
CA TRP A 106 -15.97 -15.60 -20.58
C TRP A 106 -14.84 -15.98 -19.63
N THR A 107 -14.16 -17.08 -19.91
CA THR A 107 -12.95 -17.50 -19.18
C THR A 107 -11.82 -17.86 -20.15
N LEU A 108 -10.62 -17.35 -19.87
CA LEU A 108 -9.39 -17.69 -20.55
C LEU A 108 -8.29 -17.98 -19.53
N ARG A 109 -7.70 -19.17 -19.59
CA ARG A 109 -6.56 -19.55 -18.77
C ARG A 109 -5.29 -19.57 -19.62
N LEU A 110 -4.25 -18.90 -19.16
CA LEU A 110 -2.95 -18.81 -19.81
C LEU A 110 -1.88 -19.39 -18.90
N LYS A 111 -0.96 -20.19 -19.47
CA LYS A 111 0.17 -20.75 -18.74
C LYS A 111 1.48 -20.38 -19.41
N SER A 112 2.44 -19.90 -18.61
CA SER A 112 3.76 -19.45 -19.05
C SER A 112 4.81 -20.10 -18.16
N HIS A 113 5.14 -21.36 -18.46
CA HIS A 113 5.95 -22.23 -17.61
C HIS A 113 7.17 -21.56 -16.99
N GLY A 114 7.32 -21.69 -15.68
CA GLY A 114 8.48 -21.20 -14.94
C GLY A 114 8.45 -19.72 -14.59
N ALA A 115 7.36 -19.00 -14.87
CA ALA A 115 7.20 -17.63 -14.37
C ALA A 115 7.01 -17.63 -12.85
N TYR A 116 7.66 -16.70 -12.16
CA TYR A 116 7.42 -16.50 -10.73
C TYR A 116 6.13 -15.73 -10.45
N SER A 117 5.78 -14.83 -11.35
CA SER A 117 4.53 -14.08 -11.37
C SER A 117 4.15 -13.72 -12.79
N LEU A 118 2.86 -13.48 -13.00
CA LEU A 118 2.28 -13.04 -14.26
C LEU A 118 1.49 -11.75 -14.06
N ASN A 119 1.57 -10.86 -15.04
CA ASN A 119 0.57 -9.82 -15.23
C ASN A 119 0.17 -9.73 -16.69
N VAL A 120 -1.01 -9.16 -16.92
CA VAL A 120 -1.58 -8.97 -18.24
C VAL A 120 -1.81 -7.49 -18.51
N LEU A 121 -1.59 -7.11 -19.77
CA LEU A 121 -1.99 -5.82 -20.31
C LEU A 121 -3.18 -6.02 -21.22
N PHE A 122 -4.29 -5.39 -20.88
CA PHE A 122 -5.40 -5.21 -21.80
C PHE A 122 -5.09 -3.98 -22.65
N GLY A 123 -4.65 -4.19 -23.89
CA GLY A 123 -4.40 -3.11 -24.84
C GLY A 123 -5.70 -2.51 -25.42
N GLU A 124 -6.82 -3.21 -25.24
CA GLU A 124 -8.17 -2.65 -25.39
C GLU A 124 -8.99 -3.03 -24.15
N TYR A 125 -9.51 -2.03 -23.46
CA TYR A 125 -10.36 -2.14 -22.29
C TYR A 125 -11.48 -1.09 -22.34
N GLN A 126 -12.68 -1.58 -22.61
CA GLN A 126 -13.94 -0.86 -22.54
C GLN A 126 -15.00 -1.88 -22.13
N LEU A 127 -15.41 -1.86 -20.85
CA LEU A 127 -16.49 -2.72 -20.36
C LEU A 127 -17.81 -1.95 -20.31
N PRO A 128 -18.94 -2.58 -20.66
CA PRO A 128 -20.27 -2.01 -20.43
C PRO A 128 -20.62 -2.01 -18.93
N PRO A 129 -21.63 -1.23 -18.51
CA PRO A 129 -22.20 -1.33 -17.18
C PRO A 129 -22.56 -2.79 -16.83
N GLU A 130 -22.41 -3.15 -15.54
CA GLU A 130 -22.67 -4.50 -14.99
C GLU A 130 -21.74 -5.61 -15.48
N ALA A 131 -20.77 -5.31 -16.34
CA ALA A 131 -19.69 -6.22 -16.64
C ALA A 131 -18.62 -6.19 -15.55
N GLU A 132 -18.10 -7.36 -15.21
CA GLU A 132 -17.08 -7.56 -14.19
C GLU A 132 -15.96 -8.44 -14.74
N LEU A 133 -14.74 -7.93 -14.67
CA LEU A 133 -13.52 -8.63 -15.05
C LEU A 133 -12.71 -8.95 -13.80
N TYR A 134 -12.39 -10.21 -13.61
CA TYR A 134 -11.45 -10.69 -12.62
C TYR A 134 -10.23 -11.26 -13.34
N VAL A 135 -9.06 -10.95 -12.82
CA VAL A 135 -7.82 -11.62 -13.18
C VAL A 135 -7.32 -12.28 -11.94
N TYR A 136 -7.22 -13.60 -11.96
CA TYR A 136 -6.82 -14.34 -10.78
C TYR A 136 -5.79 -15.37 -11.14
N THR A 137 -4.82 -15.47 -10.24
CA THR A 137 -4.05 -16.68 -10.14
C THR A 137 -4.58 -17.43 -8.94
N PRO A 138 -4.23 -18.69 -8.90
CA PRO A 138 -3.97 -19.36 -7.66
C PRO A 138 -3.32 -18.68 -6.44
N PHE A 139 -2.70 -17.52 -6.58
CA PHE A 139 -1.99 -16.87 -5.48
C PHE A 139 -2.59 -15.51 -5.13
N GLY A 140 -3.59 -15.05 -5.90
CA GLY A 140 -4.29 -13.81 -5.64
C GLY A 140 -5.38 -13.55 -6.68
N VAL A 141 -6.32 -12.69 -6.32
CA VAL A 141 -7.35 -12.18 -7.23
C VAL A 141 -7.14 -10.68 -7.38
N LYS A 142 -7.33 -10.19 -8.61
CA LYS A 142 -7.38 -8.78 -8.97
C LYS A 142 -8.70 -8.49 -9.65
N GLY A 143 -9.26 -7.32 -9.36
CA GLY A 143 -10.62 -6.94 -9.70
C GLY A 143 -11.62 -7.17 -8.54
N ALA A 144 -12.92 -6.98 -8.77
CA ALA A 144 -13.55 -6.78 -10.07
C ALA A 144 -13.13 -5.44 -10.71
N TYR A 145 -12.62 -5.51 -11.94
CA TYR A 145 -12.52 -4.37 -12.84
C TYR A 145 -13.85 -4.24 -13.59
N THR A 146 -14.36 -3.02 -13.68
CA THR A 146 -15.71 -2.75 -14.24
C THR A 146 -15.65 -1.61 -15.25
N ASP A 147 -16.81 -1.12 -15.70
CA ASP A 147 -16.91 0.10 -16.50
C ASP A 147 -16.29 1.34 -15.81
N GLN A 148 -16.14 1.30 -14.48
CA GLN A 148 -15.44 2.34 -13.71
C GLN A 148 -13.94 2.42 -14.04
N ASN A 149 -13.35 1.35 -14.57
CA ASN A 149 -11.95 1.34 -15.00
C ASN A 149 -11.77 1.79 -16.46
N ASN A 150 -12.85 2.12 -17.18
CA ASN A 150 -12.78 2.66 -18.52
C ASN A 150 -12.09 4.03 -18.48
N ASN A 151 -10.96 4.14 -19.16
CA ASN A 151 -10.18 5.37 -19.20
C ASN A 151 -9.93 5.82 -20.65
N PRO A 152 -9.58 7.10 -20.89
CA PRO A 152 -9.44 7.63 -22.24
C PRO A 152 -8.39 6.93 -23.10
N SER A 153 -7.43 6.21 -22.50
CA SER A 153 -6.42 5.46 -23.25
C SER A 153 -6.92 4.10 -23.75
N GLY A 154 -8.05 3.62 -23.22
CA GLY A 154 -8.61 2.30 -23.55
C GLY A 154 -7.72 1.13 -23.15
N ILE A 155 -6.84 1.32 -22.15
CA ILE A 155 -5.86 0.31 -21.71
C ILE A 155 -6.06 0.02 -20.22
N LEU A 156 -5.91 -1.23 -19.81
CA LEU A 156 -5.84 -1.61 -18.39
C LEU A 156 -4.61 -2.49 -18.15
N ALA A 157 -3.69 -2.01 -17.32
CA ALA A 157 -2.60 -2.82 -16.79
C ALA A 157 -3.02 -3.44 -15.46
N VAL A 158 -2.79 -4.74 -15.29
CA VAL A 158 -3.09 -5.44 -14.04
C VAL A 158 -1.81 -5.62 -13.22
N ALA A 159 -1.91 -5.49 -11.91
CA ALA A 159 -0.79 -5.75 -11.00
C ALA A 159 -0.27 -7.20 -11.14
N PRO A 160 1.04 -7.46 -10.94
CA PRO A 160 1.59 -8.82 -10.88
C PRO A 160 0.86 -9.71 -9.87
N LEU A 161 0.56 -10.93 -10.30
CA LEU A 161 0.04 -12.00 -9.47
C LEU A 161 1.02 -13.18 -9.51
N ALA A 162 1.40 -13.70 -8.35
CA ALA A 162 2.33 -14.83 -8.27
C ALA A 162 1.79 -16.06 -9.03
N GLY A 163 2.71 -16.93 -9.47
CA GLY A 163 2.42 -18.15 -10.23
C GLY A 163 2.75 -18.06 -11.71
N ASP A 164 2.81 -19.23 -12.37
CA ASP A 164 3.08 -19.38 -13.80
C ASP A 164 1.82 -19.65 -14.64
N GLU A 165 0.65 -19.54 -14.01
CA GLU A 165 -0.67 -19.71 -14.62
C GLU A 165 -1.60 -18.60 -14.14
N ILE A 166 -2.34 -17.99 -15.07
CA ILE A 166 -3.27 -16.90 -14.81
C ILE A 166 -4.60 -17.15 -15.52
N THR A 167 -5.70 -16.89 -14.81
CA THR A 167 -7.05 -16.99 -15.36
C THR A 167 -7.67 -15.60 -15.44
N ILE A 168 -8.21 -15.29 -16.61
CA ILE A 168 -8.97 -14.09 -16.88
C ILE A 168 -10.43 -14.53 -16.99
N GLU A 169 -11.30 -13.87 -16.23
CA GLU A 169 -12.73 -14.13 -16.24
C GLU A 169 -13.49 -12.82 -16.38
N CYS A 170 -14.28 -12.67 -17.44
CA CYS A 170 -15.16 -11.53 -17.63
C CYS A 170 -16.60 -12.01 -17.65
N SER A 171 -17.49 -11.36 -16.92
CA SER A 171 -18.91 -11.66 -16.94
C SER A 171 -19.76 -10.44 -17.24
N TRP A 172 -20.90 -10.63 -17.86
CA TRP A 172 -21.86 -9.58 -18.20
C TRP A 172 -23.29 -10.14 -18.26
N PRO A 173 -24.34 -9.29 -18.22
CA PRO A 173 -25.72 -9.75 -18.37
C PRO A 173 -25.94 -10.50 -19.69
N THR A 174 -26.62 -11.64 -19.65
CA THR A 174 -26.94 -12.43 -20.84
C THR A 174 -27.93 -11.69 -21.73
N ASN A 175 -27.64 -11.63 -23.03
CA ASN A 175 -28.55 -11.16 -24.05
C ASN A 175 -28.90 -12.33 -25.00
N PRO A 176 -30.18 -12.70 -25.17
CA PRO A 176 -30.59 -13.78 -26.08
C PRO A 176 -30.20 -13.55 -27.53
N ASP A 177 -30.11 -12.29 -27.96
CA ASP A 177 -29.91 -11.92 -29.37
C ASP A 177 -28.42 -11.76 -29.74
N LYS A 178 -27.53 -11.62 -28.74
CA LYS A 178 -26.10 -11.36 -28.95
C LYS A 178 -25.24 -12.02 -27.89
N LEU A 179 -24.19 -12.72 -28.33
CA LEU A 179 -23.21 -13.35 -27.44
C LEU A 179 -22.35 -12.31 -26.68
N LEU A 180 -21.97 -11.23 -27.37
CA LEU A 180 -21.11 -10.15 -26.85
C LEU A 180 -21.82 -8.77 -26.95
N PRO A 181 -21.65 -7.89 -25.95
CA PRO A 181 -22.19 -6.52 -26.02
C PRO A 181 -21.47 -5.66 -27.07
N ASP A 182 -22.22 -4.85 -27.83
CA ASP A 182 -21.67 -4.06 -28.96
C ASP A 182 -20.58 -3.05 -28.54
N ASN A 183 -20.67 -2.52 -27.32
CA ASN A 183 -19.73 -1.55 -26.76
C ASN A 183 -18.61 -2.18 -25.92
N MET A 184 -18.52 -3.51 -25.85
CA MET A 184 -17.42 -4.19 -25.18
C MET A 184 -16.17 -4.20 -26.09
N ARG A 185 -15.04 -3.72 -25.57
CA ARG A 185 -13.71 -3.94 -26.15
C ARG A 185 -12.83 -4.53 -25.07
N LEU A 186 -12.41 -5.78 -25.25
CA LEU A 186 -11.58 -6.46 -24.26
C LEU A 186 -10.54 -7.30 -25.01
N LYS A 187 -9.29 -6.84 -24.97
CA LYS A 187 -8.19 -7.48 -25.69
C LYS A 187 -6.93 -7.52 -24.85
N ILE A 188 -6.46 -8.73 -24.57
CA ILE A 188 -5.16 -8.98 -23.96
C ILE A 188 -4.11 -8.89 -25.05
N THR A 189 -3.28 -7.86 -24.98
CA THR A 189 -2.20 -7.61 -25.96
C THR A 189 -0.84 -8.02 -25.44
N GLU A 190 -0.70 -8.22 -24.13
CA GLU A 190 0.57 -8.62 -23.53
C GLU A 190 0.38 -9.46 -22.27
N LEU A 191 1.28 -10.44 -22.09
CA LEU A 191 1.49 -11.14 -20.83
C LEU A 191 2.96 -11.02 -20.44
N ASN A 192 3.20 -10.56 -19.22
CA ASN A 192 4.53 -10.41 -18.65
C ASN A 192 4.89 -11.62 -17.80
N HIS A 193 5.99 -12.28 -18.17
CA HIS A 193 6.57 -13.43 -17.49
C HIS A 193 7.69 -12.95 -16.56
N ALA A 194 7.47 -13.01 -15.25
CA ALA A 194 8.51 -12.67 -14.28
C ALA A 194 9.55 -13.79 -14.19
N TYR A 195 10.81 -13.46 -14.49
CA TYR A 195 11.96 -14.38 -14.40
C TYR A 195 12.79 -14.14 -13.12
N LYS A 196 12.47 -13.10 -12.35
CA LYS A 196 12.92 -12.95 -10.97
C LYS A 196 11.79 -13.31 -10.04
N ASP A 197 12.09 -14.16 -9.06
CA ASP A 197 11.14 -14.43 -7.99
C ASP A 197 11.07 -13.19 -7.13
N LEU A 198 9.91 -12.55 -7.16
CA LEU A 198 9.64 -11.54 -6.18
C LEU A 198 9.30 -12.27 -4.84
N SER A 199 8.66 -13.44 -4.83
CA SER A 199 8.25 -14.10 -3.58
C SER A 199 9.32 -14.90 -2.81
N GLN A 200 10.60 -14.95 -3.22
CA GLN A 200 11.60 -15.82 -2.56
C GLN A 200 13.01 -15.23 -2.38
N LEU A 201 13.55 -15.31 -1.15
CA LEU A 201 14.38 -16.44 -0.72
C LEU A 201 14.72 -16.39 0.78
N ARG A 202 14.99 -17.57 1.36
CA ARG A 202 15.53 -17.74 2.71
C ARG A 202 16.97 -17.24 2.75
N VAL A 203 17.24 -16.16 3.48
CA VAL A 203 18.32 -15.97 4.48
C VAL A 203 18.07 -14.57 5.09
N HIS A 204 17.44 -14.59 6.28
CA HIS A 204 17.11 -13.54 7.25
C HIS A 204 15.89 -12.61 7.04
N ASP A 205 15.11 -12.58 8.14
CA ASP A 205 13.84 -11.98 8.57
C ASP A 205 12.63 -11.93 7.60
N VAL A 206 11.62 -12.72 7.98
CA VAL A 206 10.23 -12.80 7.47
C VAL A 206 9.65 -11.40 7.26
N GLY A 207 9.13 -11.11 6.06
CA GLY A 207 8.15 -10.07 5.75
C GLY A 207 8.53 -9.06 4.66
N GLU A 208 9.26 -9.48 3.63
CA GLU A 208 9.49 -8.64 2.45
C GLU A 208 8.80 -9.26 1.23
N PRO A 209 7.98 -8.48 0.51
CA PRO A 209 7.15 -8.98 -0.58
C PRO A 209 7.99 -9.60 -1.68
N TRP A 210 9.13 -8.96 -1.97
CA TRP A 210 9.80 -9.06 -3.25
C TRP A 210 11.27 -9.55 -3.23
N HIS A 211 12.08 -9.45 -2.15
CA HIS A 211 13.48 -9.94 -2.13
C HIS A 211 14.10 -10.16 -0.73
N THR A 212 15.27 -10.83 -0.66
CA THR A 212 16.15 -10.89 0.52
C THR A 212 16.86 -9.56 0.78
N LEU A 213 17.02 -9.19 2.06
CA LEU A 213 17.66 -7.95 2.51
C LEU A 213 19.17 -7.89 2.33
N SER A 214 19.80 -8.90 1.72
CA SER A 214 21.26 -8.91 1.53
C SER A 214 21.73 -7.65 0.80
N GLY A 215 22.30 -6.71 1.55
CA GLY A 215 22.77 -5.41 1.04
C GLY A 215 21.88 -4.20 1.36
N LEU A 216 20.76 -4.38 2.07
CA LEU A 216 19.82 -3.36 2.54
C LEU A 216 19.67 -3.27 4.07
N ASP A 217 20.47 -4.02 4.84
CA ASP A 217 20.36 -4.09 6.32
C ASP A 217 20.47 -2.74 7.04
N CYS A 218 21.18 -1.79 6.44
CA CYS A 218 21.34 -0.43 6.95
C CYS A 218 20.16 0.51 6.66
N ALA A 219 19.23 0.10 5.78
CA ALA A 219 18.07 0.89 5.35
C ALA A 219 16.84 0.50 6.18
N PRO A 220 16.49 1.27 7.23
CA PRO A 220 15.36 0.94 8.10
C PRO A 220 14.00 1.02 7.40
N ASN A 221 13.01 0.31 7.94
CA ASN A 221 11.61 0.48 7.56
C ASN A 221 11.16 1.91 7.87
N VAL A 222 10.38 2.50 6.96
CA VAL A 222 9.83 3.85 7.17
C VAL A 222 8.93 3.95 8.41
N ALA A 223 8.33 2.84 8.86
CA ALA A 223 7.55 2.78 10.09
C ALA A 223 8.37 3.12 11.36
N GLY A 224 9.71 3.02 11.30
CA GLY A 224 10.61 3.51 12.37
C GLY A 224 10.81 5.03 12.38
N HIS A 225 10.26 5.75 11.40
CA HIS A 225 10.47 7.18 11.15
C HIS A 225 9.13 7.94 11.05
N PRO A 226 8.33 8.00 12.15
CA PRO A 226 7.03 8.67 12.14
C PRO A 226 7.11 10.18 11.85
N GLU A 227 8.27 10.81 12.02
CA GLU A 227 8.50 12.23 11.69
C GLU A 227 8.36 12.54 10.19
N VAL A 228 8.45 11.51 9.33
CA VAL A 228 8.24 11.62 7.88
C VAL A 228 6.96 10.92 7.41
N ASN A 229 5.99 10.70 8.30
CA ASN A 229 4.74 9.99 7.96
C ASN A 229 3.98 10.66 6.79
N GLU A 230 3.92 11.99 6.75
CA GLU A 230 3.32 12.71 5.62
C GLU A 230 4.05 12.43 4.31
N GLN A 231 5.38 12.56 4.30
CA GLN A 231 6.21 12.28 3.13
C GLN A 231 6.10 10.81 2.71
N SER A 232 6.04 9.88 3.66
CA SER A 232 5.84 8.45 3.38
C SER A 232 4.54 8.16 2.62
N ARG A 233 3.45 8.88 2.96
CA ARG A 233 2.15 8.75 2.27
C ARG A 233 2.17 9.29 0.84
N SER A 234 3.15 10.12 0.48
CA SER A 234 3.32 10.58 -0.91
C SER A 234 4.02 9.58 -1.80
N VAL A 235 4.86 8.70 -1.24
CA VAL A 235 5.72 7.80 -2.01
C VAL A 235 4.97 6.55 -2.47
N LEU A 236 5.15 6.23 -3.75
CA LEU A 236 4.50 5.14 -4.46
C LEU A 236 5.54 4.16 -4.99
N LEU A 237 5.21 2.87 -4.93
CA LEU A 237 5.86 1.88 -5.79
C LEU A 237 5.16 1.88 -7.15
N MET A 238 5.95 1.86 -8.20
CA MET A 238 5.47 1.89 -9.58
C MET A 238 5.92 0.64 -10.32
N VAL A 239 4.97 -0.11 -10.86
CA VAL A 239 5.24 -1.17 -11.83
C VAL A 239 4.99 -0.60 -13.22
N VAL A 240 6.06 -0.42 -13.99
CA VAL A 240 6.05 0.19 -15.32
C VAL A 240 6.15 -0.92 -16.38
N GLU A 241 5.30 -0.86 -17.41
CA GLU A 241 5.19 -1.87 -18.48
C GLU A 241 4.90 -3.29 -17.96
N GLY A 242 4.51 -3.45 -16.68
CA GLY A 242 4.39 -4.75 -16.04
C GLY A 242 5.71 -5.52 -15.85
N ARG A 243 6.86 -4.86 -16.07
CA ARG A 243 8.19 -5.51 -16.16
C ARG A 243 9.27 -4.91 -15.30
N VAL A 244 9.04 -3.68 -14.84
CA VAL A 244 10.08 -2.88 -14.21
C VAL A 244 9.50 -2.17 -13.00
N VAL A 245 10.25 -2.17 -11.89
CA VAL A 245 9.89 -1.42 -10.70
C VAL A 245 10.67 -0.12 -10.62
N CYS A 246 9.95 0.96 -10.33
CA CYS A 246 10.49 2.27 -9.94
C CYS A 246 9.77 2.79 -8.71
N SER A 247 10.25 3.91 -8.19
CA SER A 247 9.60 4.72 -7.17
C SER A 247 9.08 6.03 -7.78
N GLY A 248 8.13 6.66 -7.12
CA GLY A 248 7.66 8.00 -7.43
C GLY A 248 6.99 8.64 -6.24
N ALA A 249 6.59 9.90 -6.35
CA ALA A 249 5.87 10.59 -5.29
C ALA A 249 4.76 11.48 -5.81
N LEU A 250 3.62 11.46 -5.13
CA LEU A 250 2.57 12.47 -5.31
C LEU A 250 3.13 13.85 -4.98
N ILE A 251 2.98 14.80 -5.90
CA ILE A 251 3.51 16.16 -5.78
C ILE A 251 2.39 17.20 -5.88
N ASN A 252 2.40 18.18 -4.98
CA ASN A 252 1.41 19.24 -4.94
C ASN A 252 1.67 20.31 -6.02
N ASN A 253 0.66 21.11 -6.33
CA ASN A 253 0.75 22.30 -7.15
C ASN A 253 0.19 23.53 -6.39
N THR A 254 0.43 24.74 -6.87
CA THR A 254 0.02 25.98 -6.17
C THR A 254 -1.49 26.15 -6.03
N ALA A 255 -2.32 25.41 -6.77
CA ALA A 255 -3.76 25.39 -6.58
C ALA A 255 -4.21 24.47 -5.44
N SER A 256 -3.34 23.57 -4.95
CA SER A 256 -3.67 22.57 -3.92
C SER A 256 -4.97 21.83 -4.21
N ASP A 257 -5.15 21.44 -5.47
CA ASP A 257 -6.40 20.92 -6.01
C ASP A 257 -6.49 19.38 -6.00
N GLY A 258 -5.45 18.71 -5.50
CA GLY A 258 -5.37 17.24 -5.48
C GLY A 258 -5.24 16.59 -6.85
N THR A 259 -4.82 17.34 -7.90
CA THR A 259 -4.45 16.73 -9.19
C THR A 259 -3.43 15.61 -8.93
N PRO A 260 -3.67 14.36 -9.38
CA PRO A 260 -2.88 13.17 -9.02
C PRO A 260 -1.53 13.13 -9.75
N TYR A 261 -0.72 14.18 -9.63
CA TYR A 261 0.58 14.26 -10.25
C TYR A 261 1.59 13.39 -9.50
N VAL A 262 2.33 12.56 -10.25
CA VAL A 262 3.41 11.72 -9.72
C VAL A 262 4.74 12.17 -10.33
N LEU A 263 5.65 12.59 -9.47
CA LEU A 263 7.04 12.91 -9.80
C LEU A 263 7.86 11.61 -9.85
N THR A 264 8.66 11.44 -10.89
CA THR A 264 9.55 10.28 -11.06
C THR A 264 10.70 10.59 -12.02
N ALA A 265 11.48 9.60 -12.43
CA ALA A 265 12.60 9.75 -13.35
C ALA A 265 12.23 9.37 -14.79
N SER A 266 12.76 10.08 -15.80
CA SER A 266 12.50 9.75 -17.21
C SER A 266 13.09 8.41 -17.62
N HIS A 267 14.18 7.99 -16.97
CA HIS A 267 14.81 6.71 -17.25
C HIS A 267 13.95 5.48 -16.94
N CYS A 268 12.93 5.63 -16.08
CA CYS A 268 11.91 4.60 -15.84
C CYS A 268 11.02 4.35 -17.07
N TYR A 269 10.94 5.31 -18.00
CA TYR A 269 10.03 5.31 -19.15
C TYR A 269 10.72 5.24 -20.52
N ASN A 270 12.05 5.36 -20.56
CA ASN A 270 12.84 5.20 -21.80
C ASN A 270 13.84 4.03 -21.75
N ARG A 271 13.61 3.08 -20.85
CA ARG A 271 14.42 1.86 -20.68
C ARG A 271 15.89 2.18 -20.36
N ASN A 272 16.13 2.99 -19.32
CA ASN A 272 17.47 3.43 -18.91
C ASN A 272 18.31 4.04 -20.06
N PHE A 273 17.67 4.88 -20.89
CA PHE A 273 18.26 5.50 -22.08
C PHE A 273 18.81 4.50 -23.11
N ALA A 274 18.30 3.27 -23.14
CA ALA A 274 18.55 2.37 -24.26
C ALA A 274 18.05 2.99 -25.58
N PHE A 275 17.02 3.83 -25.50
CA PHE A 275 16.52 4.69 -26.56
C PHE A 275 16.33 6.10 -26.01
N THR A 276 16.62 7.12 -26.82
CA THR A 276 16.44 8.55 -26.48
C THR A 276 15.59 9.23 -27.53
N GLY A 277 14.89 10.31 -27.18
CA GLY A 277 13.98 11.01 -28.10
C GLY A 277 12.75 10.17 -28.46
N ILE A 278 12.29 9.37 -27.50
CA ILE A 278 11.15 8.47 -27.63
C ILE A 278 9.96 8.95 -26.79
N GLU A 279 9.65 10.25 -26.80
CA GLU A 279 8.61 10.81 -25.92
C GLU A 279 7.23 10.20 -26.20
N GLY A 280 6.90 9.94 -27.48
CA GLY A 280 5.64 9.29 -27.86
C GLY A 280 5.51 7.87 -27.31
N GLU A 281 6.60 7.10 -27.32
CA GLU A 281 6.62 5.75 -26.75
C GLU A 281 6.64 5.79 -25.22
N SER A 282 7.37 6.74 -24.63
CA SER A 282 7.37 6.99 -23.18
C SER A 282 5.95 7.31 -22.68
N ALA A 283 5.18 8.07 -23.46
CA ALA A 283 3.77 8.34 -23.18
C ALA A 283 2.89 7.10 -23.29
N ARG A 284 3.21 6.16 -24.19
CA ARG A 284 2.52 4.85 -24.27
C ARG A 284 2.86 3.97 -23.08
N ILE A 285 4.13 3.91 -22.68
CA ILE A 285 4.61 3.17 -21.50
C ILE A 285 3.97 3.75 -20.23
N ALA A 286 3.85 5.07 -20.11
CA ALA A 286 3.18 5.72 -18.98
C ALA A 286 1.77 5.16 -18.70
N ARG A 287 0.98 4.90 -19.75
CA ARG A 287 -0.39 4.34 -19.66
C ARG A 287 -0.45 2.93 -19.06
N THR A 288 0.68 2.23 -18.99
CA THR A 288 0.77 0.87 -18.45
C THR A 288 1.18 0.82 -16.98
N THR A 289 1.38 1.98 -16.36
CA THR A 289 1.90 2.05 -14.99
C THR A 289 0.86 1.63 -13.96
N VAL A 290 1.21 0.74 -13.04
CA VAL A 290 0.42 0.45 -11.84
C VAL A 290 1.11 1.08 -10.62
N PHE A 291 0.36 1.88 -9.86
CA PHE A 291 0.81 2.58 -8.67
C PHE A 291 0.33 1.84 -7.43
N PHE A 292 1.23 1.48 -6.53
CA PHE A 292 0.94 0.88 -5.24
C PHE A 292 1.09 1.93 -4.14
N PHE A 293 0.04 2.09 -3.35
CA PHE A 293 -0.03 3.03 -2.24
C PHE A 293 0.17 2.30 -0.93
N GLY A 294 0.83 2.94 0.04
CA GLY A 294 0.94 2.37 1.39
C GLY A 294 1.66 1.01 1.45
N PHE A 295 2.47 0.68 0.44
CA PHE A 295 3.24 -0.56 0.40
C PHE A 295 4.46 -0.47 1.35
N GLU A 296 4.18 -0.60 2.64
CA GLU A 296 5.15 -0.46 3.72
C GLU A 296 4.97 -1.55 4.77
N SER A 297 6.04 -1.93 5.47
CA SER A 297 5.88 -2.73 6.68
C SER A 297 5.22 -1.86 7.75
N PRO A 298 4.17 -2.33 8.45
CA PRO A 298 3.53 -1.61 9.55
C PRO A 298 4.41 -1.47 10.81
N LEU A 299 5.56 -2.15 10.89
CA LEU A 299 6.45 -2.12 12.06
C LEU A 299 7.90 -1.73 11.70
N ALA A 300 8.56 -1.07 12.64
CA ALA A 300 9.91 -0.57 12.47
C ALA A 300 10.97 -1.69 12.37
N LYS A 301 10.83 -2.73 13.21
CA LYS A 301 11.83 -3.80 13.37
C LYS A 301 11.41 -5.13 12.74
N SER A 302 10.12 -5.31 12.48
CA SER A 302 9.61 -6.49 11.79
C SER A 302 9.44 -6.13 10.33
N PHE A 303 9.99 -6.95 9.45
CA PHE A 303 9.56 -6.93 8.06
C PHE A 303 8.21 -7.62 8.02
N ILE A 304 7.24 -7.01 7.36
CA ILE A 304 5.93 -7.60 7.10
C ILE A 304 5.57 -7.14 5.70
N ARG A 305 5.17 -8.10 4.86
CA ARG A 305 4.83 -7.82 3.48
C ARG A 305 3.68 -6.82 3.46
N GLY A 306 3.92 -5.66 2.87
CA GLY A 306 2.93 -4.58 2.80
C GLY A 306 1.74 -4.93 1.93
N SER A 307 0.64 -4.20 2.13
CA SER A 307 -0.62 -4.37 1.40
C SER A 307 -0.46 -4.09 -0.11
N GLU A 308 -0.98 -5.01 -0.92
CA GLU A 308 -0.91 -4.96 -2.40
C GLU A 308 -2.27 -4.63 -3.04
N GLU A 309 -3.28 -4.37 -2.23
CA GLU A 309 -4.66 -4.12 -2.66
C GLU A 309 -4.89 -2.66 -3.03
N LEU A 310 -4.11 -1.74 -2.44
CA LEU A 310 -4.24 -0.29 -2.66
C LEU A 310 -3.52 0.14 -3.95
N THR A 311 -4.10 -0.18 -5.10
CA THR A 311 -3.51 0.11 -6.42
C THR A 311 -4.38 0.98 -7.30
N LEU A 312 -3.74 1.78 -8.17
CA LEU A 312 -4.38 2.49 -9.29
C LEU A 312 -3.59 2.21 -10.57
N SER A 313 -4.28 2.04 -11.69
CA SER A 313 -3.68 1.66 -12.98
C SER A 313 -3.83 2.77 -14.02
N GLY A 314 -2.76 3.04 -14.76
CA GLY A 314 -2.74 3.99 -15.86
C GLY A 314 -2.28 5.40 -15.48
N ALA A 315 -1.53 6.01 -16.39
CA ALA A 315 -1.12 7.40 -16.29
C ALA A 315 -1.04 8.10 -17.66
N GLU A 316 -1.08 9.43 -17.62
CA GLU A 316 -0.72 10.33 -18.70
C GLU A 316 0.66 10.95 -18.44
N LEU A 317 1.47 11.10 -19.50
CA LEU A 317 2.75 11.80 -19.45
C LEU A 317 2.52 13.32 -19.54
N ILE A 318 2.86 14.05 -18.48
CA ILE A 318 2.58 15.49 -18.33
C ILE A 318 3.81 16.36 -18.61
N ALA A 319 4.97 15.93 -18.12
CA ALA A 319 6.26 16.52 -18.41
C ALA A 319 7.32 15.43 -18.51
N PHE A 320 8.27 15.59 -19.42
CA PHE A 320 9.30 14.60 -19.69
C PHE A 320 10.52 15.29 -20.27
N ASN A 321 11.68 15.09 -19.66
CA ASN A 321 12.95 15.63 -20.15
C ASN A 321 14.12 14.70 -19.82
N GLU A 322 14.61 14.00 -20.83
CA GLU A 322 15.78 13.12 -20.73
C GLU A 322 17.06 13.87 -20.37
N LYS A 323 17.20 15.14 -20.79
CA LYS A 323 18.35 16.01 -20.44
C LYS A 323 18.36 16.46 -18.99
N ARG A 324 17.33 16.12 -18.23
CA ARG A 324 17.22 16.38 -16.80
C ARG A 324 16.81 15.16 -16.00
N ASP A 325 16.73 13.99 -16.64
CA ASP A 325 16.13 12.77 -16.07
C ASP A 325 14.72 12.98 -15.46
N MET A 326 13.98 13.99 -15.90
CA MET A 326 12.76 14.45 -15.25
C MET A 326 11.52 13.82 -15.90
N CYS A 327 10.60 13.32 -15.07
CA CYS A 327 9.29 12.85 -15.51
C CYS A 327 8.20 13.28 -14.52
N LEU A 328 7.09 13.77 -15.05
CA LEU A 328 5.86 14.06 -14.33
C LEU A 328 4.70 13.33 -15.01
N LEU A 329 3.97 12.55 -14.24
CA LEU A 329 2.81 11.80 -14.68
C LEU A 329 1.54 12.35 -14.03
N ARG A 330 0.37 12.04 -14.59
CA ARG A 330 -0.93 12.16 -13.92
C ARG A 330 -1.61 10.80 -13.92
N ILE A 331 -1.99 10.29 -12.76
CA ILE A 331 -2.75 9.03 -12.66
C ILE A 331 -4.11 9.21 -13.36
N THR A 332 -4.49 8.24 -14.21
CA THR A 332 -5.74 8.30 -14.98
C THR A 332 -6.76 7.23 -14.59
N GLY A 333 -6.34 6.15 -13.92
CA GLY A 333 -7.27 5.19 -13.34
C GLY A 333 -7.80 5.66 -12.00
N LEU A 334 -8.52 6.78 -11.99
CA LEU A 334 -9.24 7.28 -10.81
C LEU A 334 -10.72 6.88 -10.85
N PRO A 335 -11.35 6.63 -9.68
CA PRO A 335 -12.80 6.46 -9.56
C PRO A 335 -13.57 7.54 -10.30
N LYS A 336 -14.76 7.21 -10.81
CA LYS A 336 -15.59 8.17 -11.55
C LYS A 336 -16.95 8.35 -10.90
N ASP A 337 -17.49 9.56 -11.00
CA ASP A 337 -18.89 9.81 -10.66
C ASP A 337 -19.85 9.31 -11.77
N ARG A 338 -21.15 9.52 -11.57
CA ARG A 338 -22.20 9.05 -12.51
C ARG A 338 -22.10 9.73 -13.86
N GLU A 339 -21.52 10.91 -13.89
CA GLU A 339 -21.28 11.74 -15.06
C GLU A 339 -19.96 11.39 -15.76
N GLY A 340 -19.19 10.43 -15.22
CA GLY A 340 -17.93 9.94 -15.78
C GLY A 340 -16.73 10.83 -15.46
N LYS A 341 -16.85 11.74 -14.50
CA LYS A 341 -15.76 12.63 -14.07
C LYS A 341 -14.92 11.95 -12.99
N ASP A 342 -13.60 12.09 -13.12
CA ASP A 342 -12.64 11.58 -12.15
C ASP A 342 -12.88 12.19 -10.76
N LEU A 343 -12.96 11.32 -9.77
CA LEU A 343 -12.99 11.61 -8.34
C LEU A 343 -11.56 11.61 -7.76
N PRO A 344 -11.35 12.19 -6.58
CA PRO A 344 -10.05 12.14 -5.91
C PRO A 344 -9.57 10.70 -5.62
N ILE A 345 -8.26 10.54 -5.45
CA ILE A 345 -7.67 9.29 -4.92
C ILE A 345 -8.38 8.91 -3.62
N PRO A 346 -8.89 7.68 -3.45
CA PRO A 346 -9.70 7.30 -2.29
C PRO A 346 -9.02 7.57 -0.95
N ALA A 347 -9.80 7.97 0.06
CA ALA A 347 -9.28 8.21 1.41
C ALA A 347 -8.58 6.99 2.02
N ALA A 348 -8.99 5.77 1.64
CA ALA A 348 -8.36 4.53 2.10
C ALA A 348 -6.88 4.41 1.70
N TYR A 349 -6.49 5.09 0.61
CA TYR A 349 -5.12 5.11 0.10
C TYR A 349 -4.26 6.13 0.87
N LYS A 350 -4.89 6.93 1.76
CA LYS A 350 -4.28 7.97 2.60
C LYS A 350 -3.37 8.93 1.80
N PRO A 351 -3.75 9.43 0.61
CA PRO A 351 -2.85 10.20 -0.25
C PRO A 351 -2.35 11.46 0.46
N TYR A 352 -1.07 11.78 0.25
CA TYR A 352 -0.49 13.07 0.60
C TYR A 352 0.28 13.60 -0.60
N PHE A 353 -0.03 14.82 -1.02
CA PHE A 353 0.69 15.49 -2.10
C PHE A 353 1.84 16.27 -1.50
N ALA A 354 3.06 15.77 -1.65
CA ALA A 354 4.21 16.43 -1.07
C ALA A 354 4.44 17.81 -1.70
N GLY A 355 4.80 18.77 -0.85
CA GLY A 355 5.21 20.10 -1.30
C GLY A 355 6.55 20.05 -2.02
N TRP A 356 6.98 21.18 -2.58
CA TRP A 356 8.24 21.28 -3.30
C TRP A 356 8.97 22.58 -3.00
N ASN A 357 10.29 22.59 -3.20
CA ASN A 357 11.17 23.73 -3.00
C ASN A 357 12.14 23.84 -4.19
N ILE A 358 12.08 24.96 -4.92
CA ILE A 358 12.97 25.25 -6.06
C ILE A 358 14.11 26.19 -5.71
N SER A 359 14.31 26.51 -4.42
CA SER A 359 15.45 27.33 -4.02
C SER A 359 16.78 26.66 -4.39
N GLY A 360 17.80 27.48 -4.63
CA GLY A 360 19.16 26.99 -4.89
C GLY A 360 19.88 26.47 -3.63
N THR A 361 19.30 26.66 -2.45
CA THR A 361 19.91 26.39 -1.14
C THR A 361 18.90 25.74 -0.19
N PRO A 362 18.42 24.51 -0.50
CA PRO A 362 17.46 23.82 0.36
C PRO A 362 18.12 23.42 1.70
N PRO A 363 17.39 23.51 2.83
CA PRO A 363 17.94 23.18 4.15
C PRO A 363 18.11 21.67 4.35
N ALA A 364 19.10 21.28 5.15
CA ALA A 364 19.25 19.91 5.67
C ALA A 364 18.33 19.66 6.88
N PRO A 365 18.07 18.40 7.30
CA PRO A 365 18.53 17.15 6.69
C PRO A 365 17.87 16.85 5.34
N TYR A 366 18.51 16.02 4.53
CA TYR A 366 17.97 15.52 3.27
C TYR A 366 17.53 14.07 3.43
N THR A 367 16.29 13.77 3.05
CA THR A 367 15.70 12.43 3.25
C THR A 367 15.19 11.88 1.94
N THR A 368 15.33 10.58 1.71
CA THR A 368 14.59 9.88 0.65
C THR A 368 13.83 8.69 1.23
N ILE A 369 12.60 8.52 0.75
CA ILE A 369 11.74 7.36 1.03
C ILE A 369 11.50 6.68 -0.30
N HIS A 370 11.76 5.38 -0.37
CA HIS A 370 11.89 4.68 -1.65
C HIS A 370 11.57 3.19 -1.53
N HIS A 371 11.45 2.52 -2.69
CA HIS A 371 11.25 1.08 -2.80
C HIS A 371 12.48 0.38 -3.42
N PRO A 372 13.55 0.19 -2.64
CA PRO A 372 14.76 -0.46 -3.14
C PRO A 372 14.49 -1.94 -3.39
N LEU A 373 14.89 -2.44 -4.54
CA LEU A 373 14.65 -3.81 -5.01
C LEU A 373 13.16 -4.17 -4.91
N ALA A 374 12.25 -3.23 -5.12
CA ALA A 374 10.82 -3.49 -4.92
C ALA A 374 10.46 -3.91 -3.47
N ALA A 375 11.32 -3.65 -2.48
CA ALA A 375 10.98 -3.88 -1.07
C ALA A 375 9.87 -2.95 -0.57
N VAL A 376 9.35 -3.24 0.63
CA VAL A 376 8.52 -2.26 1.35
C VAL A 376 9.28 -0.95 1.55
N LYS A 377 8.56 0.17 1.70
CA LYS A 377 9.18 1.50 1.84
C LYS A 377 10.31 1.54 2.86
N ARG A 378 11.48 2.00 2.39
CA ARG A 378 12.68 2.24 3.20
C ARG A 378 12.98 3.72 3.33
N TYR A 379 13.75 4.03 4.38
CA TYR A 379 14.16 5.38 4.74
C TYR A 379 15.67 5.53 4.64
N SER A 380 16.12 6.64 4.04
CA SER A 380 17.53 7.06 4.03
C SER A 380 17.65 8.55 4.32
N ARG A 381 18.68 8.95 5.08
CA ARG A 381 18.91 10.34 5.52
C ARG A 381 20.36 10.77 5.37
N SER A 382 20.54 12.01 4.93
CA SER A 382 21.82 12.70 4.92
C SER A 382 21.75 14.03 5.67
N ASP A 383 22.69 14.30 6.57
CA ASP A 383 22.82 15.59 7.27
C ASP A 383 23.88 16.50 6.63
N SER A 384 24.59 15.99 5.62
CA SER A 384 25.68 16.71 4.97
C SER A 384 25.17 17.72 3.94
N PRO A 385 25.79 18.91 3.81
CA PRO A 385 25.45 19.86 2.76
C PRO A 385 25.58 19.24 1.36
N ILE A 386 24.59 19.50 0.51
CA ILE A 386 24.56 19.06 -0.88
C ILE A 386 24.94 20.19 -1.85
N SER A 387 25.34 19.82 -3.05
CA SER A 387 25.59 20.76 -4.14
C SER A 387 25.21 20.13 -5.48
N LEU A 388 24.97 20.96 -6.49
CA LEU A 388 24.74 20.48 -7.84
C LEU A 388 26.05 19.92 -8.42
N LYS A 389 25.97 18.74 -9.04
CA LYS A 389 27.07 18.05 -9.69
C LYS A 389 26.65 17.43 -11.00
N SER A 390 27.66 17.19 -11.83
CA SER A 390 27.56 16.36 -13.02
C SER A 390 27.42 14.89 -12.64
N PHE A 391 26.58 14.16 -13.36
CA PHE A 391 26.34 12.74 -13.17
C PHE A 391 26.54 12.00 -14.48
N ASN A 392 27.50 11.08 -14.51
CA ASN A 392 27.73 10.19 -15.63
C ASN A 392 27.10 8.83 -15.32
N ALA A 393 26.01 8.54 -16.03
CA ALA A 393 25.18 7.36 -15.89
C ALA A 393 25.58 6.23 -16.89
N GLY A 394 26.74 6.36 -17.52
CA GLY A 394 27.19 5.48 -18.60
C GLY A 394 26.65 5.95 -19.94
N LYS A 395 25.43 5.52 -20.30
CA LYS A 395 24.80 5.83 -21.60
C LYS A 395 24.39 7.30 -21.73
N TYR A 396 24.22 8.00 -20.61
CA TYR A 396 23.85 9.41 -20.56
C TYR A 396 24.75 10.16 -19.57
N THR A 397 25.00 11.44 -19.82
CA THR A 397 25.72 12.32 -18.89
C THR A 397 25.00 13.64 -18.73
N TRP A 398 24.70 13.98 -17.48
CA TRP A 398 24.13 15.26 -17.10
C TRP A 398 25.20 16.16 -16.49
N ARG A 399 25.17 17.45 -16.82
CA ARG A 399 26.15 18.43 -16.33
C ARG A 399 25.53 19.37 -15.31
N ASP A 400 26.03 19.30 -14.07
CA ASP A 400 25.74 20.22 -12.95
C ASP A 400 24.25 20.46 -12.66
N VAL A 401 23.45 19.40 -12.79
CA VAL A 401 21.98 19.45 -12.64
C VAL A 401 21.42 18.39 -11.70
N HIS A 402 22.29 17.72 -10.94
CA HIS A 402 21.89 16.74 -9.93
C HIS A 402 22.36 17.17 -8.55
N TRP A 403 21.49 17.09 -7.56
CA TRP A 403 21.87 17.11 -6.17
C TRP A 403 22.70 15.87 -5.84
N HIS A 404 23.91 16.07 -5.32
CA HIS A 404 24.81 14.98 -4.96
C HIS A 404 24.78 14.70 -3.45
N ILE A 405 24.28 13.53 -3.09
CA ILE A 405 24.41 12.96 -1.75
C ILE A 405 25.74 12.22 -1.69
N LYS A 406 26.71 12.83 -0.99
CA LYS A 406 28.03 12.23 -0.81
C LYS A 406 27.98 10.96 0.02
N GLN A 407 27.15 10.98 1.07
CA GLN A 407 26.99 9.89 2.02
C GLN A 407 25.59 9.93 2.64
N TRP A 408 24.96 8.77 2.76
CA TRP A 408 23.84 8.56 3.65
C TRP A 408 24.36 8.25 5.06
N GLN A 409 23.92 9.03 6.05
CA GLN A 409 24.17 8.75 7.47
C GLN A 409 23.29 7.61 7.97
N ILE A 410 22.10 7.47 7.40
CA ILE A 410 21.16 6.37 7.64
C ILE A 410 20.71 5.84 6.27
N GLY A 411 20.70 4.52 6.10
CA GLY A 411 20.20 3.88 4.89
C GLY A 411 21.12 3.95 3.66
N THR A 412 20.52 3.62 2.53
CA THR A 412 21.12 3.55 1.20
C THR A 412 20.01 3.55 0.16
N THR A 413 20.32 3.78 -1.12
CA THR A 413 19.40 3.46 -2.23
C THR A 413 19.85 2.18 -2.95
N ALA A 414 19.02 1.66 -3.85
CA ALA A 414 19.30 0.47 -4.68
C ALA A 414 18.39 0.46 -5.93
N PRO A 415 18.60 -0.42 -6.92
CA PRO A 415 17.70 -0.56 -8.09
C PRO A 415 16.23 -0.60 -7.70
N GLY A 416 15.36 0.10 -8.43
CA GLY A 416 13.95 0.31 -8.04
C GLY A 416 13.68 1.56 -7.21
N SER A 417 14.72 2.13 -6.58
CA SER A 417 14.62 3.45 -5.91
C SER A 417 14.56 4.61 -6.91
N SER A 418 14.86 4.36 -8.18
CA SER A 418 14.74 5.31 -9.28
C SER A 418 13.44 6.09 -9.25
N GLY A 419 13.53 7.42 -9.33
CA GLY A 419 12.39 8.32 -9.24
C GLY A 419 11.89 8.62 -7.82
N ALA A 420 12.48 8.04 -6.78
CA ALA A 420 12.14 8.39 -5.40
C ALA A 420 12.48 9.86 -5.09
N PRO A 421 11.63 10.58 -4.34
CA PRO A 421 11.85 11.98 -4.03
C PRO A 421 13.06 12.18 -3.11
N LEU A 422 13.76 13.31 -3.27
CA LEU A 422 14.64 13.88 -2.26
C LEU A 422 13.89 15.01 -1.55
N PHE A 423 13.69 14.87 -0.25
CA PHE A 423 13.10 15.88 0.62
C PHE A 423 14.17 16.72 1.29
N ASP A 424 13.92 18.02 1.44
CA ASP A 424 14.70 18.91 2.30
C ASP A 424 14.28 18.81 3.78
N GLY A 425 14.94 19.58 4.65
CA GLY A 425 14.68 19.58 6.10
C GLY A 425 13.29 20.08 6.51
N ASN A 426 12.53 20.67 5.58
CA ASN A 426 11.14 21.05 5.79
C ASN A 426 10.15 19.97 5.34
N GLY A 427 10.64 18.90 4.70
CA GLY A 427 9.82 17.84 4.12
C GLY A 427 9.31 18.16 2.72
N LEU A 428 9.96 19.09 1.99
CA LEU A 428 9.59 19.51 0.63
C LEU A 428 10.49 18.84 -0.41
N ILE A 429 9.90 18.40 -1.52
CA ILE A 429 10.64 17.78 -2.63
C ILE A 429 11.56 18.81 -3.30
N ILE A 430 12.83 18.44 -3.47
CA ILE A 430 13.85 19.24 -4.17
C ILE A 430 14.42 18.54 -5.42
N GLY A 431 14.01 17.30 -5.68
CA GLY A 431 14.46 16.48 -6.80
C GLY A 431 13.98 15.03 -6.69
N ALA A 432 14.37 14.17 -7.62
CA ALA A 432 14.12 12.73 -7.52
C ALA A 432 15.31 11.89 -8.00
N LEU A 433 15.43 10.64 -7.54
CA LEU A 433 16.63 9.83 -7.72
C LEU A 433 16.84 9.45 -9.18
N SER A 434 18.02 9.79 -9.69
CA SER A 434 18.49 9.33 -11.00
C SER A 434 19.34 8.07 -10.92
N GLY A 435 20.12 7.94 -9.85
CA GLY A 435 20.98 6.79 -9.63
C GLY A 435 22.17 7.11 -8.74
N GLY A 436 23.15 6.20 -8.71
CA GLY A 436 24.33 6.39 -7.89
C GLY A 436 25.10 5.12 -7.58
N ARG A 437 25.87 5.16 -6.49
CA ARG A 437 26.77 4.09 -6.06
C ARG A 437 26.52 3.60 -4.62
N SER A 438 25.44 4.01 -3.98
CA SER A 438 25.20 3.65 -2.57
C SER A 438 24.69 2.21 -2.38
N TYR A 439 25.36 1.43 -1.53
CA TYR A 439 24.82 0.18 -0.94
C TYR A 439 25.16 0.19 0.55
N CYS A 440 24.59 -0.69 1.37
CA CYS A 440 24.86 -0.64 2.81
C CYS A 440 26.34 -0.69 3.23
N PRO A 441 27.22 -1.49 2.59
CA PRO A 441 28.65 -1.43 2.90
C PRO A 441 29.35 -0.15 2.42
N THR A 442 28.76 0.55 1.44
CA THR A 442 29.31 1.75 0.80
C THR A 442 28.19 2.75 0.50
N PRO A 443 27.59 3.42 1.51
CA PRO A 443 26.38 4.22 1.35
C PRO A 443 26.68 5.62 0.78
N TYR A 444 27.43 5.65 -0.34
CA TYR A 444 28.05 6.85 -0.89
C TYR A 444 27.59 7.12 -2.33
N ASN A 445 27.58 8.41 -2.69
CA ASN A 445 27.45 8.92 -4.05
C ASN A 445 26.14 8.57 -4.78
N ASP A 446 25.04 9.15 -4.30
CA ASP A 446 23.77 9.17 -5.04
C ASP A 446 23.49 10.55 -5.64
N PHE A 447 22.76 10.55 -6.75
CA PHE A 447 22.48 11.71 -7.58
C PHE A 447 20.99 11.80 -7.85
N PHE A 448 20.40 12.94 -7.49
CA PHE A 448 18.99 13.23 -7.68
C PHE A 448 18.88 14.37 -8.67
N TRP A 449 18.14 14.20 -9.76
CA TRP A 449 17.90 15.33 -10.67
C TRP A 449 17.23 16.46 -9.90
N ALA A 450 17.72 17.69 -10.11
CA ALA A 450 17.31 18.81 -9.29
C ALA A 450 16.04 19.47 -9.83
N LEU A 451 15.01 19.59 -8.99
CA LEU A 451 13.71 20.16 -9.37
C LEU A 451 13.84 21.60 -9.86
N ASN A 452 14.73 22.39 -9.24
CA ASN A 452 15.03 23.76 -9.68
C ASN A 452 15.71 23.84 -11.06
N LYS A 453 16.39 22.80 -11.53
CA LYS A 453 16.99 22.72 -12.87
C LYS A 453 16.05 22.16 -13.93
N SER A 454 14.96 21.54 -13.48
CA SER A 454 13.87 21.04 -14.31
C SER A 454 12.63 21.94 -14.30
N TRP A 455 12.70 23.08 -13.59
CA TRP A 455 11.58 24.00 -13.45
C TRP A 455 11.22 24.65 -14.78
N ASP A 456 12.24 25.12 -15.51
CA ASP A 456 12.10 25.84 -16.76
C ASP A 456 12.50 24.98 -17.95
N THR A 457 11.89 25.28 -19.10
CA THR A 457 12.26 24.63 -20.36
C THR A 457 13.70 24.96 -20.75
N ASP A 458 14.44 23.95 -21.19
CA ASP A 458 15.80 24.08 -21.72
C ASP A 458 15.84 24.23 -23.25
N THR A 459 14.72 23.91 -23.94
CA THR A 459 14.62 23.86 -25.41
C THR A 459 13.44 24.65 -25.98
N GLY A 460 12.67 25.34 -25.14
CA GLY A 460 11.39 25.95 -25.52
C GLY A 460 10.24 24.94 -25.63
N ASN A 461 10.50 23.64 -25.50
CA ASN A 461 9.47 22.60 -25.45
C ASN A 461 8.72 22.68 -24.09
N PRO A 462 7.39 22.92 -24.07
CA PRO A 462 6.62 22.95 -22.82
C PRO A 462 6.59 21.61 -22.08
N LEU A 463 6.78 20.48 -22.78
CA LEU A 463 6.88 19.15 -22.15
C LEU A 463 8.13 19.04 -21.27
N HIS A 464 9.16 19.86 -21.51
CA HIS A 464 10.43 19.83 -20.78
C HIS A 464 10.45 20.70 -19.51
N SER A 465 9.29 21.16 -19.05
CA SER A 465 9.15 22.15 -17.98
C SER A 465 8.14 21.69 -16.94
N LEU A 466 8.45 21.92 -15.66
CA LEU A 466 7.53 21.69 -14.54
C LEU A 466 6.73 22.95 -14.16
N ARG A 467 7.23 24.15 -14.51
CA ARG A 467 6.70 25.44 -14.06
C ARG A 467 5.18 25.56 -14.22
N ASP A 468 4.68 25.46 -15.45
CA ASP A 468 3.26 25.69 -15.73
C ASP A 468 2.34 24.59 -15.18
N LYS A 469 2.91 23.46 -14.76
CA LYS A 469 2.18 22.31 -14.21
C LYS A 469 2.06 22.40 -12.70
N LEU A 470 3.13 22.83 -12.03
CA LEU A 470 3.24 22.89 -10.57
C LEU A 470 2.93 24.30 -10.00
N ASP A 471 3.15 25.37 -10.78
CA ASP A 471 2.69 26.73 -10.47
C ASP A 471 1.56 27.16 -11.41
N LYS A 472 0.42 26.46 -11.32
CA LYS A 472 -0.76 26.70 -12.19
C LYS A 472 -1.28 28.14 -12.13
N SER A 473 -1.07 28.83 -11.01
CA SER A 473 -1.48 30.23 -10.82
C SER A 473 -0.50 31.25 -11.41
N GLY A 474 0.70 30.83 -11.86
CA GLY A 474 1.77 31.75 -12.26
C GLY A 474 2.19 32.69 -11.12
N SER A 475 2.18 32.18 -9.89
CA SER A 475 2.45 32.96 -8.67
C SER A 475 3.91 33.36 -8.52
N GLY A 476 4.83 32.66 -9.19
CA GLY A 476 6.27 32.82 -8.99
C GLY A 476 6.76 32.24 -7.66
N ALA A 477 5.97 31.36 -7.03
CA ALA A 477 6.32 30.73 -5.77
C ALA A 477 7.61 29.91 -5.90
N ILE A 478 8.52 30.09 -4.94
CA ILE A 478 9.78 29.32 -4.86
C ILE A 478 9.67 28.08 -3.98
N TYR A 479 8.55 27.93 -3.26
CA TYR A 479 8.16 26.73 -2.55
C TYR A 479 6.63 26.60 -2.55
N CYS A 480 6.14 25.37 -2.45
CA CYS A 480 4.74 25.03 -2.24
C CYS A 480 4.65 24.05 -1.07
N GLN A 481 3.69 24.26 -0.16
CA GLN A 481 3.47 23.35 0.96
C GLN A 481 2.83 22.03 0.50
N GLY A 482 2.98 20.99 1.30
CA GLY A 482 2.24 19.75 1.08
C GLY A 482 0.74 19.94 1.24
N TYR A 483 -0.02 19.06 0.60
CA TYR A 483 -1.49 19.08 0.63
C TYR A 483 -2.02 17.68 0.96
N ASP A 484 -2.76 17.60 2.06
CA ASP A 484 -3.57 16.44 2.40
C ASP A 484 -5.03 16.75 2.03
N PRO A 485 -5.60 16.08 1.02
CA PRO A 485 -6.99 16.32 0.59
C PRO A 485 -8.03 15.94 1.65
N TYR A 486 -7.61 15.25 2.71
CA TYR A 486 -8.47 14.78 3.79
C TYR A 486 -8.12 15.42 5.15
N ALA A 487 -7.33 16.50 5.20
CA ALA A 487 -6.76 17.08 6.43
C ALA A 487 -7.70 17.54 7.56
N PRO A 488 -9.02 17.80 7.43
CA PRO A 488 -9.83 17.92 8.65
C PRO A 488 -10.24 16.56 9.22
N HIS A 489 -10.28 15.50 8.41
CA HIS A 489 -10.77 14.16 8.75
C HIS A 489 -9.90 13.06 8.12
N PRO A 490 -8.62 12.95 8.51
CA PRO A 490 -7.69 12.01 7.87
C PRO A 490 -8.11 10.55 8.10
N ALA A 491 -7.80 9.70 7.14
CA ALA A 491 -7.93 8.26 7.30
C ALA A 491 -6.79 7.72 8.18
N VAL A 492 -7.15 7.05 9.28
CA VAL A 492 -6.22 6.56 10.29
C VAL A 492 -6.41 5.06 10.46
N ARG A 493 -5.32 4.28 10.36
CA ARG A 493 -5.30 2.87 10.75
C ARG A 493 -5.21 2.80 12.27
N ILE A 494 -6.29 2.41 12.93
CA ILE A 494 -6.30 2.23 14.38
C ILE A 494 -5.88 0.80 14.69
N SER A 495 -4.72 0.68 15.32
CA SER A 495 -4.15 -0.61 15.68
C SER A 495 -3.87 -0.71 17.17
N ARG A 496 -4.23 -1.84 17.77
CA ARG A 496 -3.78 -2.19 19.12
C ARG A 496 -2.36 -2.75 19.12
N VAL A 497 -1.93 -3.33 17.98
CA VAL A 497 -0.61 -3.97 17.83
C VAL A 497 0.47 -2.93 17.55
N ILE A 498 0.30 -2.10 16.52
CA ILE A 498 1.30 -1.08 16.13
C ILE A 498 1.54 -0.08 17.28
N ASN A 499 0.48 0.25 18.03
CA ASN A 499 0.56 1.18 19.15
C ASN A 499 0.91 0.51 20.48
N SER A 500 1.26 -0.77 20.50
CA SER A 500 1.62 -1.51 21.72
C SER A 500 3.07 -1.25 22.15
N LEU A 501 3.32 -1.34 23.46
CA LEU A 501 4.68 -1.45 24.04
C LEU A 501 5.43 -2.69 23.55
N HIS A 502 4.70 -3.71 23.12
CA HIS A 502 5.19 -5.04 22.76
C HIS A 502 4.93 -5.36 21.30
N SER A 503 4.95 -4.37 20.43
CA SER A 503 4.67 -4.54 18.99
C SER A 503 5.65 -5.48 18.28
N ASP A 504 6.82 -5.74 18.88
CA ASP A 504 7.83 -6.72 18.47
C ASP A 504 7.57 -8.14 19.02
N GLN A 505 6.69 -8.31 20.00
CA GLN A 505 6.35 -9.60 20.60
C GLN A 505 5.09 -10.17 19.96
N LEU A 506 5.25 -10.69 18.76
CA LEU A 506 4.16 -11.28 17.98
C LEU A 506 4.18 -12.81 18.06
N GLU A 507 2.99 -13.40 17.98
CA GLU A 507 2.79 -14.83 17.79
C GLU A 507 1.59 -15.06 16.86
N HIS A 508 1.48 -16.27 16.30
CA HIS A 508 0.27 -16.66 15.59
C HIS A 508 -0.73 -17.29 16.55
N ALA A 509 -2.00 -17.01 16.32
CA ALA A 509 -3.06 -17.65 17.07
C ALA A 509 -3.15 -19.15 16.75
N ALA A 510 -3.23 -19.98 17.78
CA ALA A 510 -3.46 -21.42 17.66
C ALA A 510 -4.91 -21.75 18.03
N PHE A 511 -5.61 -22.44 17.12
CA PHE A 511 -7.03 -22.76 17.27
C PHE A 511 -7.31 -24.27 17.28
N GLU A 512 -6.27 -25.10 17.20
CA GLU A 512 -6.39 -26.55 17.23
C GLU A 512 -7.13 -27.00 18.51
N GLY A 513 -8.23 -27.75 18.33
CA GLY A 513 -9.06 -28.24 19.44
C GLY A 513 -10.02 -27.22 20.07
N THR A 514 -10.14 -26.01 19.52
CA THR A 514 -11.07 -24.97 20.02
C THR A 514 -12.41 -24.97 19.27
N SER A 515 -13.45 -24.37 19.87
CA SER A 515 -14.74 -24.05 19.24
C SER A 515 -14.83 -22.62 18.71
N ILE A 516 -13.72 -21.89 18.70
CA ILE A 516 -13.65 -20.49 18.29
C ILE A 516 -13.80 -20.43 16.77
N SER A 517 -14.87 -19.83 16.28
CA SER A 517 -15.17 -19.71 14.85
C SER A 517 -14.75 -18.37 14.24
N GLY A 518 -14.24 -17.47 15.07
CA GLY A 518 -13.78 -16.16 14.64
C GLY A 518 -13.02 -15.43 15.73
N VAL A 519 -12.14 -14.53 15.29
CA VAL A 519 -11.30 -13.69 16.14
C VAL A 519 -11.36 -12.25 15.72
N GLY A 520 -11.32 -11.34 16.69
CA GLY A 520 -11.42 -9.93 16.42
C GLY A 520 -10.87 -9.08 17.55
N THR A 521 -10.75 -7.80 17.25
CA THR A 521 -10.23 -6.79 18.17
C THR A 521 -11.29 -5.71 18.38
N VAL A 522 -11.45 -5.28 19.63
CA VAL A 522 -12.42 -4.25 20.00
C VAL A 522 -11.80 -2.84 20.01
N TYR A 523 -12.56 -1.91 19.44
CA TYR A 523 -12.25 -0.49 19.37
C TYR A 523 -13.43 0.32 19.90
N SER A 524 -13.15 1.36 20.69
CA SER A 524 -14.18 2.24 21.24
C SER A 524 -14.17 3.57 20.51
N PHE A 525 -15.34 4.01 20.05
CA PHE A 525 -15.51 5.26 19.32
C PHE A 525 -16.53 6.15 20.03
N PRO A 526 -16.08 7.24 20.70
CA PRO A 526 -16.99 8.16 21.38
C PRO A 526 -17.80 9.01 20.38
N SER A 527 -17.25 9.26 19.19
CA SER A 527 -17.86 10.08 18.15
C SER A 527 -18.19 9.26 16.91
N LYS A 528 -19.00 9.83 16.01
CA LYS A 528 -19.33 9.20 14.72
C LYS A 528 -18.06 8.87 13.94
N VAL A 529 -18.05 7.70 13.33
CA VAL A 529 -16.89 7.17 12.62
C VAL A 529 -17.30 6.58 11.28
N ARG A 530 -16.50 6.84 10.25
CA ARG A 530 -16.56 6.21 8.95
C ARG A 530 -15.51 5.10 8.91
N ILE A 531 -15.90 3.88 8.61
CA ILE A 531 -14.97 2.77 8.37
C ILE A 531 -14.75 2.65 6.87
N LEU A 532 -13.49 2.66 6.44
CA LEU A 532 -13.08 2.54 5.03
C LEU A 532 -12.66 1.10 4.68
N GLY A 533 -12.26 0.32 5.67
CA GLY A 533 -11.84 -1.06 5.51
C GLY A 533 -11.19 -1.58 6.78
N ALA A 534 -10.62 -2.77 6.69
CA ALA A 534 -9.83 -3.37 7.74
C ALA A 534 -8.51 -3.92 7.18
N TYR A 535 -7.47 -3.93 8.00
CA TYR A 535 -6.25 -4.68 7.74
C TYR A 535 -6.28 -5.96 8.56
N ALA A 536 -5.77 -7.05 8.01
CA ALA A 536 -5.49 -8.26 8.77
C ALA A 536 -4.06 -8.72 8.50
N VAL A 537 -3.35 -9.12 9.56
CA VAL A 537 -1.99 -9.62 9.46
C VAL A 537 -1.96 -11.11 9.75
N LEU A 538 -1.49 -11.90 8.80
CA LEU A 538 -1.43 -13.36 8.89
C LEU A 538 0.02 -13.84 8.95
N ALA A 539 0.28 -14.82 9.81
CA ALA A 539 1.54 -15.53 9.83
C ALA A 539 1.69 -16.45 8.59
N PRO A 540 2.91 -16.97 8.33
CA PRO A 540 3.10 -17.97 7.30
C PRO A 540 2.20 -19.21 7.52
N MET A 541 1.50 -19.64 6.47
CA MET A 541 0.56 -20.76 6.51
C MET A 541 1.18 -22.06 5.98
N LYS A 542 0.80 -23.20 6.58
CA LYS A 542 1.11 -24.52 6.02
C LYS A 542 0.35 -24.71 4.69
N PRO A 543 0.90 -25.49 3.75
CA PRO A 543 0.22 -25.74 2.49
C PRO A 543 -1.12 -26.49 2.68
N ILE A 544 -2.23 -25.93 2.21
CA ILE A 544 -3.59 -26.53 2.21
C ILE A 544 -3.75 -27.59 1.11
N LYS A 545 -4.08 -28.84 1.48
CA LYS A 545 -3.93 -30.01 0.59
C LYS A 545 -5.03 -30.21 -0.48
N ASN A 546 -6.29 -29.79 -0.26
CA ASN A 546 -7.39 -29.87 -1.25
C ASN A 546 -8.24 -28.57 -1.32
N TRP A 547 -8.92 -28.26 -2.44
CA TRP A 547 -9.86 -27.11 -2.57
C TRP A 547 -11.08 -27.22 -1.67
N GLY A 548 -11.61 -28.44 -1.47
CA GLY A 548 -12.66 -28.72 -0.50
C GLY A 548 -12.24 -28.57 0.96
N ASP A 549 -10.93 -28.43 1.23
CA ASP A 549 -10.39 -28.18 2.57
C ASP A 549 -10.20 -26.68 2.85
N PHE A 550 -10.31 -25.83 1.82
CA PHE A 550 -10.29 -24.38 1.99
C PHE A 550 -11.70 -23.89 2.31
N LYS A 551 -11.80 -23.03 3.32
CA LYS A 551 -13.10 -22.74 3.90
C LYS A 551 -13.27 -21.25 4.11
N ASP A 552 -14.32 -20.73 3.52
CA ASP A 552 -14.57 -19.29 3.37
C ASP A 552 -14.50 -18.58 4.73
N TYR A 553 -13.93 -17.37 4.72
CA TYR A 553 -13.95 -16.47 5.87
C TYR A 553 -14.71 -15.21 5.52
N ASN A 554 -15.10 -14.48 6.55
CA ASN A 554 -15.68 -13.16 6.46
C ASN A 554 -14.79 -12.18 7.25
N LEU A 555 -14.52 -11.01 6.68
CA LEU A 555 -14.39 -9.81 7.48
C LEU A 555 -15.77 -9.50 8.04
N SER A 556 -15.90 -9.40 9.36
CA SER A 556 -17.14 -8.97 9.99
C SER A 556 -16.90 -7.85 10.98
N ILE A 557 -17.81 -6.89 10.97
CA ILE A 557 -17.83 -5.75 11.88
C ILE A 557 -19.12 -5.83 12.68
N TYR A 558 -18.96 -5.86 13.99
CA TYR A 558 -20.06 -5.84 14.93
C TYR A 558 -19.99 -4.57 15.76
N ALA A 559 -21.12 -3.94 16.04
CA ALA A 559 -21.18 -2.71 16.83
C ALA A 559 -22.26 -2.79 17.91
N GLY A 560 -22.05 -2.08 19.01
CA GLY A 560 -23.02 -1.95 20.09
C GLY A 560 -22.51 -1.02 21.19
N GLU A 561 -23.39 -0.56 22.08
CA GLU A 561 -22.98 0.28 23.21
C GLU A 561 -21.95 -0.43 24.11
N PRO A 562 -21.08 0.31 24.81
CA PRO A 562 -20.13 -0.26 25.75
C PRO A 562 -20.78 -1.23 26.76
N GLY A 563 -20.21 -2.42 26.91
CA GLY A 563 -20.71 -3.44 27.84
C GLY A 563 -22.01 -4.17 27.41
N LYS A 564 -22.61 -3.83 26.26
CA LYS A 564 -23.76 -4.55 25.69
C LYS A 564 -23.33 -5.55 24.60
N PRO A 565 -24.12 -6.59 24.28
CA PRO A 565 -23.88 -7.48 23.14
C PRO A 565 -23.77 -6.70 21.82
N LYS A 566 -22.85 -7.12 20.95
CA LYS A 566 -22.60 -6.46 19.65
C LYS A 566 -23.43 -7.11 18.56
N GLN A 567 -23.96 -6.29 17.65
CA GLN A 567 -24.76 -6.74 16.50
C GLN A 567 -23.96 -6.61 15.20
N LEU A 568 -24.19 -7.53 14.27
CA LEU A 568 -23.55 -7.49 12.95
C LEU A 568 -24.02 -6.23 12.21
N VAL A 569 -23.07 -5.38 11.82
CA VAL A 569 -23.34 -4.18 11.01
C VAL A 569 -22.77 -4.30 9.60
N TYR A 570 -21.78 -5.16 9.40
CA TYR A 570 -21.18 -5.40 8.09
C TYR A 570 -20.48 -6.75 8.05
N PHE A 571 -20.55 -7.43 6.91
CA PHE A 571 -19.65 -8.54 6.61
C PHE A 571 -19.28 -8.54 5.13
N ASN A 572 -18.10 -9.07 4.81
CA ASN A 572 -17.65 -9.32 3.46
C ASN A 572 -16.83 -10.61 3.39
N LYS A 573 -17.03 -11.42 2.35
CA LYS A 573 -16.32 -12.69 2.17
C LYS A 573 -14.87 -12.44 1.75
N VAL A 574 -13.95 -13.20 2.35
CA VAL A 574 -12.50 -13.17 2.09
C VAL A 574 -12.08 -14.59 1.71
N LYS A 575 -11.39 -14.76 0.56
CA LYS A 575 -10.93 -16.08 0.09
C LYS A 575 -9.41 -16.15 -0.06
N GLU A 576 -8.86 -17.32 0.24
CA GLU A 576 -7.46 -17.67 -0.04
C GLU A 576 -7.37 -18.34 -1.42
N PRO A 577 -6.33 -18.06 -2.19
CA PRO A 577 -6.18 -18.60 -3.54
C PRO A 577 -5.33 -19.92 -3.56
N GLN A 578 -5.49 -20.82 -4.58
CA GLN A 578 -4.75 -22.12 -4.76
C GLN A 578 -4.19 -22.39 -6.17
N TYR A 579 -3.04 -23.08 -6.38
CA TYR A 579 -2.42 -23.31 -7.72
C TYR A 579 -2.58 -24.66 -8.39
N LEU A 580 -2.64 -24.71 -9.72
CA LEU A 580 -2.65 -25.96 -10.49
C LEU A 580 -1.23 -26.32 -10.91
N ARG A 581 -0.70 -27.46 -10.44
CA ARG A 581 0.60 -28.01 -10.87
C ARG A 581 0.38 -29.16 -11.83
N TYR A 582 0.95 -29.04 -13.02
CA TYR A 582 1.03 -30.12 -14.00
C TYR A 582 1.92 -31.25 -13.48
N ASN A 583 1.38 -32.46 -13.39
CA ASN A 583 2.12 -33.68 -13.08
C ASN A 583 2.52 -34.36 -14.39
N ALA A 584 3.78 -34.15 -14.79
CA ALA A 584 4.32 -34.71 -16.03
C ALA A 584 4.28 -36.25 -16.10
N ASN A 585 4.16 -36.95 -14.97
CA ASN A 585 4.06 -38.42 -14.96
C ASN A 585 2.64 -38.94 -15.18
N GLN A 586 1.63 -38.09 -15.03
CA GLN A 586 0.21 -38.42 -15.16
C GLN A 586 -0.50 -37.60 -16.26
N GLU A 587 0.23 -36.67 -16.90
CA GLU A 587 -0.29 -35.71 -17.88
C GLU A 587 -1.52 -34.92 -17.39
N GLU A 588 -1.64 -34.73 -16.08
CA GLU A 588 -2.81 -34.13 -15.44
C GLU A 588 -2.42 -32.90 -14.60
N PHE A 589 -3.31 -31.90 -14.57
CA PHE A 589 -3.20 -30.76 -13.67
C PHE A 589 -3.74 -31.14 -12.30
N SER A 590 -2.85 -31.15 -11.30
CA SER A 590 -3.21 -31.40 -9.90
C SER A 590 -3.19 -30.08 -9.10
N PRO A 591 -4.26 -29.71 -8.38
CA PRO A 591 -4.21 -28.56 -7.48
C PRO A 591 -3.14 -28.74 -6.40
N ARG A 592 -2.54 -27.62 -6.01
CA ARG A 592 -1.48 -27.43 -5.04
C ARG A 592 -1.82 -26.23 -4.18
N ALA A 593 -1.78 -26.48 -2.88
CA ALA A 593 -1.76 -25.49 -1.83
C ALA A 593 -0.99 -24.21 -2.17
N ARG A 594 -1.60 -23.04 -1.95
CA ARG A 594 -0.80 -21.86 -1.61
C ARG A 594 -0.07 -22.14 -0.30
N THR A 595 1.18 -21.72 -0.23
CA THR A 595 1.87 -21.47 1.02
C THR A 595 1.92 -19.96 1.14
N VAL A 596 1.32 -19.38 2.18
CA VAL A 596 1.72 -18.04 2.60
C VAL A 596 3.09 -18.25 3.22
N THR A 597 4.15 -18.10 2.43
CA THR A 597 5.52 -18.39 2.85
C THR A 597 6.08 -17.34 3.80
N ASP A 598 5.35 -16.23 3.98
CA ASP A 598 5.80 -15.05 4.69
C ASP A 598 4.65 -14.33 5.43
N THR A 599 4.96 -13.54 6.46
CA THR A 599 3.96 -12.72 7.15
C THR A 599 3.42 -11.63 6.23
N ILE A 600 2.10 -11.54 6.10
CA ILE A 600 1.43 -10.62 5.17
C ILE A 600 0.45 -9.69 5.89
N ASP A 601 0.52 -8.41 5.57
CA ASP A 601 -0.46 -7.37 5.92
C ASP A 601 -1.28 -7.07 4.68
N PHE A 602 -2.58 -7.37 4.70
CA PHE A 602 -3.45 -7.14 3.56
C PHE A 602 -4.66 -6.30 3.95
N PHE A 603 -5.11 -5.46 3.01
CA PHE A 603 -6.24 -4.56 3.20
C PHE A 603 -7.52 -5.16 2.61
N ILE A 604 -8.61 -5.06 3.36
CA ILE A 604 -9.95 -5.49 2.96
C ILE A 604 -10.83 -4.24 2.95
N PRO A 605 -11.23 -3.72 1.77
CA PRO A 605 -12.09 -2.55 1.69
C PRO A 605 -13.50 -2.83 2.24
N ILE A 606 -14.16 -1.76 2.72
CA ILE A 606 -15.62 -1.80 2.89
C ILE A 606 -16.28 -1.69 1.53
N GLU A 607 -17.27 -2.53 1.28
CA GLU A 607 -18.06 -2.54 0.06
C GLU A 607 -19.52 -2.79 0.37
N THR A 608 -20.35 -1.81 0.06
CA THR A 608 -21.79 -1.90 0.28
C THR A 608 -22.48 -2.37 -1.00
N SER A 609 -23.64 -3.00 -0.85
CA SER A 609 -24.42 -3.53 -1.97
C SER A 609 -24.86 -2.47 -2.98
N ASP A 610 -24.89 -1.20 -2.57
CA ASP A 610 -25.14 -0.06 -3.46
C ASP A 610 -23.85 0.47 -4.12
N GLY A 611 -22.71 -0.23 -4.01
CA GLY A 611 -21.43 0.14 -4.63
C GLY A 611 -20.61 1.16 -3.83
N GLY A 612 -21.03 1.50 -2.60
CA GLY A 612 -20.30 2.39 -1.71
C GLY A 612 -19.04 1.73 -1.13
N ASN A 613 -18.07 2.55 -0.73
CA ASN A 613 -16.75 2.12 -0.27
C ASN A 613 -16.45 2.44 1.20
N TYR A 614 -17.50 2.66 2.00
CA TYR A 614 -17.38 2.97 3.42
C TYR A 614 -18.65 2.62 4.20
N LEU A 615 -18.50 2.50 5.52
CA LEU A 615 -19.58 2.29 6.48
C LEU A 615 -19.58 3.41 7.52
N ASP A 616 -20.63 4.23 7.55
CA ASP A 616 -20.80 5.28 8.56
C ASP A 616 -21.55 4.74 9.78
N LEU A 617 -20.96 4.90 10.96
CA LEU A 617 -21.50 4.46 12.24
C LEU A 617 -21.65 5.64 13.22
N ASN A 618 -22.64 5.53 14.10
CA ASN A 618 -22.85 6.52 15.15
C ASN A 618 -21.75 6.47 16.23
N GLY A 619 -21.66 7.52 17.05
CA GLY A 619 -20.73 7.55 18.20
C GLY A 619 -21.25 6.76 19.41
N ASN A 620 -20.41 6.69 20.44
CA ASN A 620 -20.61 5.90 21.66
C ASN A 620 -20.80 4.41 21.40
N LEU A 621 -20.00 3.85 20.48
CA LEU A 621 -20.02 2.43 20.12
C LEU A 621 -18.70 1.76 20.49
N GLU A 622 -18.80 0.50 20.90
CA GLU A 622 -17.72 -0.48 20.81
C GLU A 622 -17.91 -1.28 19.54
N ILE A 623 -16.85 -1.36 18.74
CA ILE A 623 -16.81 -2.04 17.46
C ILE A 623 -15.83 -3.20 17.57
N VAL A 624 -16.31 -4.40 17.29
CA VAL A 624 -15.47 -5.59 17.12
C VAL A 624 -15.25 -5.76 15.62
N CYS A 625 -13.99 -5.62 15.20
CA CYS A 625 -13.56 -5.95 13.85
C CYS A 625 -12.86 -7.30 13.88
N GLY A 626 -13.36 -8.27 13.12
CA GLY A 626 -12.83 -9.63 13.20
C GLY A 626 -12.93 -10.40 11.89
N LEU A 627 -12.16 -11.47 11.84
CA LEU A 627 -12.24 -12.51 10.83
C LEU A 627 -12.96 -13.72 11.42
N ASN A 628 -13.93 -14.28 10.70
CA ASN A 628 -14.63 -15.50 11.13
C ASN A 628 -14.92 -16.41 9.97
N THR A 629 -15.06 -17.70 10.25
CA THR A 629 -15.48 -18.70 9.27
C THR A 629 -16.93 -18.46 8.87
N THR A 630 -17.29 -18.78 7.62
CA THR A 630 -18.66 -18.58 7.12
C THR A 630 -19.64 -19.64 7.61
N ASP A 631 -19.13 -20.81 7.94
CA ASP A 631 -19.85 -22.04 8.30
C ASP A 631 -19.74 -22.36 9.81
N MET A 632 -19.29 -21.41 10.63
CA MET A 632 -19.18 -21.54 12.10
C MET A 632 -18.26 -22.66 12.60
N ARG A 633 -17.48 -23.26 11.72
CA ARG A 633 -16.40 -24.18 12.08
C ARG A 633 -15.31 -23.47 12.89
N PRO A 634 -14.43 -24.21 13.59
CA PRO A 634 -13.25 -23.66 14.21
C PRO A 634 -12.34 -22.89 13.22
N MET A 635 -11.80 -21.78 13.72
CA MET A 635 -10.86 -20.90 13.04
C MET A 635 -9.55 -21.65 12.75
N ASP A 636 -8.92 -21.35 11.62
CA ASP A 636 -7.67 -21.96 11.17
C ASP A 636 -6.79 -21.00 10.35
N LEU A 637 -7.19 -19.72 10.20
CA LEU A 637 -6.26 -18.69 9.75
C LEU A 637 -5.29 -18.35 10.89
N PRO A 638 -3.97 -18.34 10.66
CA PRO A 638 -3.00 -17.97 11.67
C PRO A 638 -2.90 -16.44 11.77
N VAL A 639 -3.97 -15.80 12.23
CA VAL A 639 -3.98 -14.36 12.50
C VAL A 639 -2.91 -14.05 13.53
N LEU A 640 -2.01 -13.12 13.22
CA LEU A 640 -1.01 -12.65 14.17
C LEU A 640 -1.68 -11.91 15.32
N ARG A 641 -1.04 -11.97 16.49
CA ARG A 641 -1.50 -11.31 17.71
C ARG A 641 -0.31 -10.94 18.57
N LEU A 642 -0.48 -9.99 19.49
CA LEU A 642 0.53 -9.72 20.52
C LEU A 642 0.68 -10.95 21.42
N LYS A 643 1.87 -11.25 21.94
CA LYS A 643 2.00 -12.26 23.00
C LYS A 643 1.22 -11.82 24.24
N THR A 644 0.60 -12.78 24.92
CA THR A 644 -0.15 -12.54 26.16
C THR A 644 0.76 -11.90 27.21
N GLN A 645 0.34 -10.77 27.79
CA GLN A 645 1.04 -10.10 28.88
C GLN A 645 0.18 -10.15 30.14
N THR A 646 0.79 -10.39 31.30
CA THR A 646 0.11 -10.50 32.60
C THR A 646 -0.58 -9.21 33.06
N THR A 647 -0.25 -8.07 32.45
CA THR A 647 -0.71 -6.73 32.88
C THR A 647 -1.62 -6.03 31.88
N SER A 648 -1.91 -6.61 30.71
CA SER A 648 -2.70 -5.94 29.66
C SER A 648 -4.19 -6.26 29.73
N ALA A 649 -5.05 -5.22 29.73
CA ALA A 649 -6.48 -5.39 29.50
C ALA A 649 -6.73 -6.00 28.11
N SER A 650 -7.42 -7.14 28.05
CA SER A 650 -7.69 -7.83 26.78
C SER A 650 -8.60 -6.99 25.89
N ALA A 651 -8.19 -6.80 24.63
CA ALA A 651 -9.03 -6.26 23.57
C ALA A 651 -9.49 -7.34 22.59
N ALA A 652 -9.14 -8.60 22.87
CA ALA A 652 -9.46 -9.75 22.04
C ALA A 652 -10.90 -10.22 22.25
N PHE A 653 -11.57 -10.53 21.15
CA PHE A 653 -12.91 -11.07 21.11
C PHE A 653 -12.92 -12.35 20.27
N HIS A 654 -13.72 -13.32 20.69
CA HIS A 654 -13.96 -14.55 19.96
C HIS A 654 -15.42 -14.66 19.54
N LYS A 655 -15.65 -15.31 18.40
CA LYS A 655 -16.97 -15.76 18.00
C LYS A 655 -17.19 -17.18 18.49
N ASN A 656 -18.06 -17.35 19.47
CA ASN A 656 -18.36 -18.65 20.07
C ASN A 656 -19.28 -19.50 19.17
N SER A 657 -19.62 -20.71 19.60
CA SER A 657 -20.52 -21.64 18.89
C SER A 657 -21.95 -21.11 18.71
N GLU A 658 -22.38 -20.14 19.52
CA GLU A 658 -23.69 -19.47 19.42
C GLU A 658 -23.67 -18.27 18.47
N ALA A 659 -22.57 -18.07 17.73
CA ALA A 659 -22.33 -16.95 16.83
C ALA A 659 -22.29 -15.57 17.52
N LEU A 660 -22.12 -15.54 18.85
CA LEU A 660 -21.97 -14.32 19.63
C LEU A 660 -20.49 -13.94 19.74
N TRP A 661 -20.22 -12.63 19.59
CA TRP A 661 -18.91 -12.07 19.89
C TRP A 661 -18.81 -11.76 21.37
N ILE A 662 -17.93 -12.48 22.05
CA ILE A 662 -17.68 -12.34 23.48
C ILE A 662 -16.21 -11.96 23.72
N PRO A 663 -15.91 -11.22 24.79
CA PRO A 663 -14.52 -10.99 25.21
C PRO A 663 -13.81 -12.32 25.41
N ALA A 664 -12.55 -12.42 24.97
CA ALA A 664 -11.73 -13.59 25.28
C ALA A 664 -11.50 -13.65 26.81
N THR A 665 -11.80 -14.79 27.44
CA THR A 665 -11.67 -15.00 28.91
C THR A 665 -10.72 -16.15 29.24
N ASP A 666 -10.30 -16.25 30.50
CA ASP A 666 -9.24 -17.16 30.98
C ASP A 666 -9.58 -18.66 30.92
N THR A 667 -10.84 -19.02 30.72
CA THR A 667 -11.31 -20.43 30.81
C THR A 667 -11.36 -21.17 29.48
N GLU A 668 -11.33 -20.46 28.35
CA GLU A 668 -11.11 -21.03 27.03
C GLU A 668 -9.70 -20.64 26.59
N SER A 669 -8.72 -21.54 26.77
CA SER A 669 -7.31 -21.40 26.37
C SER A 669 -6.89 -19.94 26.06
N PRO A 670 -6.48 -19.18 27.09
CA PRO A 670 -6.59 -17.74 27.14
C PRO A 670 -5.83 -17.00 26.05
N TYR A 671 -6.45 -15.92 25.59
CA TYR A 671 -5.72 -14.82 24.98
C TYR A 671 -6.11 -13.49 25.63
N GLN A 672 -5.22 -12.99 26.51
CA GLN A 672 -5.29 -11.62 27.03
C GLN A 672 -4.37 -10.74 26.18
N GLY A 673 -4.91 -10.16 25.11
CA GLY A 673 -4.14 -9.32 24.19
C GLY A 673 -4.97 -8.69 23.08
N SER A 674 -4.43 -8.57 21.87
CA SER A 674 -5.14 -8.09 20.68
C SER A 674 -4.73 -8.86 19.43
N TYR A 675 -5.72 -9.37 18.70
CA TYR A 675 -5.52 -9.90 17.35
C TYR A 675 -5.15 -8.76 16.41
N TRP A 676 -4.32 -9.05 15.41
CA TRP A 676 -3.90 -8.05 14.44
C TRP A 676 -4.90 -7.93 13.30
N VAL A 677 -6.07 -7.40 13.68
CA VAL A 677 -7.15 -7.01 12.77
C VAL A 677 -7.47 -5.55 13.07
N ASP A 678 -6.98 -4.65 12.22
CA ASP A 678 -7.04 -3.21 12.44
C ASP A 678 -8.15 -2.57 11.60
N LEU A 679 -8.79 -1.51 12.12
CA LEU A 679 -9.74 -0.72 11.34
C LEU A 679 -9.03 0.46 10.67
N LEU A 680 -9.38 0.74 9.42
CA LEU A 680 -9.06 2.01 8.75
C LEU A 680 -10.30 2.91 8.82
N VAL A 681 -10.17 4.06 9.49
CA VAL A 681 -11.32 4.92 9.79
C VAL A 681 -11.09 6.39 9.51
N GLN A 682 -12.18 7.15 9.35
CA GLN A 682 -12.21 8.61 9.32
C GLN A 682 -13.24 9.14 10.33
N PRO A 683 -12.96 10.24 11.04
CA PRO A 683 -13.97 10.89 11.88
C PRO A 683 -15.07 11.56 11.03
N ILE A 684 -16.32 11.60 11.51
CA ILE A 684 -17.45 12.28 10.85
C ILE A 684 -17.92 13.47 11.71
N GLY A 685 -17.83 14.71 11.18
CA GLY A 685 -18.26 15.95 11.88
C GLY A 685 -17.11 16.74 12.54
N GLN A 686 -17.33 18.00 12.93
CA GLN A 686 -16.31 18.82 13.60
C GLN A 686 -16.29 18.62 15.13
N GLU A 687 -15.07 18.76 15.67
CA GLU A 687 -14.61 18.65 17.07
C GLU A 687 -14.34 17.23 17.58
N GLY A 688 -13.05 16.96 17.80
CA GLY A 688 -12.55 15.75 18.44
C GLY A 688 -11.96 14.70 17.50
N GLY A 689 -11.49 15.08 16.30
CA GLY A 689 -10.69 14.18 15.46
C GLY A 689 -9.61 13.48 16.28
N LEU A 690 -9.26 12.25 15.91
CA LEU A 690 -8.08 11.52 16.40
C LEU A 690 -6.84 12.33 16.01
N LYS A 691 -6.60 13.45 16.71
CA LYS A 691 -5.38 14.23 16.59
C LYS A 691 -4.29 13.41 17.23
N ASP A 692 -3.14 13.37 16.57
CA ASP A 692 -1.93 12.92 17.24
C ASP A 692 -1.78 13.70 18.55
N PRO A 693 -1.29 13.05 19.61
CA PRO A 693 -1.11 13.72 20.88
C PRO A 693 -0.14 14.90 20.67
N GLU A 694 -0.60 16.13 20.90
CA GLU A 694 0.27 17.32 20.87
C GLU A 694 1.29 17.34 22.05
N HIS A 695 1.37 16.26 22.83
CA HIS A 695 2.14 16.13 24.06
C HIS A 695 2.92 14.82 24.10
N VAL A 696 4.03 14.81 24.84
CA VAL A 696 4.84 13.60 25.07
C VAL A 696 3.99 12.56 25.79
N GLN A 697 3.87 11.37 25.20
CA GLN A 697 3.22 10.24 25.82
C GLN A 697 4.25 9.32 26.45
N VAL A 698 3.96 8.85 27.66
CA VAL A 698 4.77 7.86 28.36
C VAL A 698 3.87 6.73 28.77
N ARG A 699 4.25 5.50 28.41
CA ARG A 699 3.55 4.27 28.76
C ARG A 699 4.57 3.29 29.31
N TRP A 700 4.23 2.58 30.37
CA TRP A 700 5.09 1.55 30.96
C TRP A 700 4.23 0.46 31.60
N ASP A 701 4.79 -0.73 31.77
CA ASP A 701 4.08 -1.88 32.31
C ASP A 701 4.89 -2.72 33.32
N GLY A 702 6.08 -2.25 33.71
CA GLY A 702 6.98 -2.98 34.59
C GLY A 702 8.21 -3.51 33.88
N THR A 703 8.07 -4.05 32.68
CA THR A 703 9.20 -4.63 31.93
C THR A 703 9.75 -3.63 30.91
N ARG A 704 8.89 -2.75 30.38
CA ARG A 704 9.26 -1.76 29.36
C ARG A 704 8.67 -0.38 29.65
N ALA A 705 9.34 0.65 29.14
CA ALA A 705 8.77 1.99 29.02
C ALA A 705 8.93 2.51 27.59
N LEU A 706 7.84 3.02 27.02
CA LEU A 706 7.80 3.72 25.74
C LEU A 706 7.54 5.20 25.98
N ILE A 707 8.36 6.01 25.34
CA ILE A 707 8.25 7.45 25.33
C ILE A 707 8.06 7.87 23.88
N GLN A 708 6.94 8.52 23.59
CA GLN A 708 6.58 9.00 22.27
C GLN A 708 6.46 10.52 22.30
N LEU A 709 7.29 11.21 21.52
CA LEU A 709 7.20 12.65 21.29
C LEU A 709 6.07 12.97 20.29
N PRO A 710 5.55 14.21 20.26
CA PRO A 710 4.56 14.62 19.27
C PRO A 710 5.07 14.39 17.85
N SER A 711 4.24 13.79 16.99
CA SER A 711 4.59 13.49 15.59
C SER A 711 4.86 14.74 14.75
N SER A 712 4.34 15.90 15.17
CA SER A 712 4.61 17.20 14.56
C SER A 712 6.03 17.72 14.81
N ASP A 713 6.82 17.08 15.67
CA ASP A 713 8.18 17.52 15.96
C ASP A 713 9.17 17.06 14.89
N LYS A 714 9.63 18.02 14.08
CA LYS A 714 10.53 17.78 12.94
C LYS A 714 11.99 17.49 13.34
N GLN A 715 12.38 17.81 14.58
CA GLN A 715 13.71 17.52 15.13
C GLN A 715 13.55 16.91 16.53
N PRO A 716 13.10 15.65 16.60
CA PRO A 716 12.87 15.01 17.88
C PRO A 716 14.21 14.80 18.59
N GLU A 717 14.36 15.43 19.76
CA GLU A 717 15.47 15.20 20.66
C GLU A 717 14.95 15.14 22.09
N MET A 718 15.24 14.04 22.78
CA MET A 718 14.94 13.89 24.19
C MET A 718 16.11 13.26 24.93
N GLN A 719 16.34 13.74 26.15
CA GLN A 719 17.23 13.08 27.10
C GLN A 719 16.37 12.36 28.12
N VAL A 720 16.57 11.06 28.25
CA VAL A 720 15.87 10.20 29.20
C VAL A 720 16.83 9.85 30.32
N ARG A 721 16.39 10.10 31.55
CA ARG A 721 17.13 9.78 32.78
C ARG A 721 16.26 8.95 33.70
N VAL A 722 16.84 7.95 34.36
CA VAL A 722 16.14 7.15 35.38
C VAL A 722 16.91 7.27 36.68
N TYR A 723 16.22 7.60 37.77
CA TYR A 723 16.77 7.70 39.11
C TYR A 723 16.15 6.66 40.03
N ASN A 724 16.91 6.15 41.00
CA ASN A 724 16.32 5.40 42.11
C ASN A 724 15.67 6.35 43.14
N TYR A 725 15.03 5.80 44.17
CA TYR A 725 14.38 6.60 45.22
C TYR A 725 15.35 7.31 46.17
N ALA A 726 16.63 6.93 46.17
CA ALA A 726 17.68 7.69 46.85
C ALA A 726 18.10 8.94 46.04
N GLY A 727 17.58 9.12 44.82
CA GLY A 727 17.89 10.23 43.93
C GLY A 727 19.17 10.01 43.10
N GLU A 728 19.73 8.81 43.10
CA GLU A 728 20.91 8.47 42.34
C GLU A 728 20.53 8.18 40.88
N LEU A 729 21.30 8.72 39.93
CA LEU A 729 21.10 8.49 38.51
C LEU A 729 21.52 7.07 38.15
N CYS A 730 20.57 6.24 37.71
CA CYS A 730 20.79 4.84 37.33
C CYS A 730 20.98 4.68 35.82
N TYR A 731 20.38 5.55 35.01
CA TYR A 731 20.45 5.48 33.54
C TYR A 731 20.32 6.86 32.94
N GLU A 732 21.05 7.09 31.85
CA GLU A 732 20.94 8.29 31.03
C GLU A 732 21.20 7.95 29.57
N ASN A 733 20.33 8.41 28.68
CA ASN A 733 20.54 8.31 27.25
C ASN A 733 19.90 9.49 26.50
N HIS A 734 20.45 9.81 25.33
CA HIS A 734 19.91 10.81 24.41
C HIS A 734 19.34 10.10 23.19
N TYR A 735 18.08 10.40 22.88
CA TYR A 735 17.37 9.87 21.73
C TYR A 735 17.12 11.00 20.73
N HIS A 736 17.44 10.73 19.46
CA HIS A 736 17.20 11.62 18.32
C HIS A 736 16.04 11.12 17.44
N SER A 737 15.07 10.43 18.06
CA SER A 737 13.92 9.80 17.44
C SER A 737 12.64 10.21 18.16
N GLN A 738 11.50 10.21 17.46
CA GLN A 738 10.19 10.48 18.09
C GLN A 738 9.78 9.39 19.08
N LEU A 739 10.41 8.22 19.03
CA LEU A 739 10.13 7.08 19.89
C LEU A 739 11.39 6.67 20.65
N ALA A 740 11.29 6.48 21.96
CA ALA A 740 12.30 5.83 22.79
C ALA A 740 11.67 4.67 23.55
N VAL A 741 12.35 3.52 23.52
CA VAL A 741 11.98 2.32 24.29
C VAL A 741 13.09 2.05 25.30
N LEU A 742 12.71 1.81 26.55
CA LEU A 742 13.60 1.37 27.61
C LEU A 742 13.18 -0.04 28.03
N GLU A 743 14.11 -0.99 27.94
CA GLU A 743 13.96 -2.36 28.44
C GLU A 743 14.22 -2.35 29.95
N LEU A 744 13.21 -1.99 30.74
CA LEU A 744 13.36 -1.76 32.18
C LEU A 744 13.84 -3.01 32.92
N GLY A 745 13.32 -4.20 32.56
CA GLY A 745 13.69 -5.47 33.19
C GLY A 745 15.14 -5.90 32.94
N ASP A 746 15.72 -5.47 31.82
CA ASP A 746 17.12 -5.70 31.47
C ASP A 746 18.06 -4.68 32.12
N LEU A 747 17.58 -3.45 32.26
CA LEU A 747 18.37 -2.31 32.72
C LEU A 747 18.39 -2.17 34.25
N PHE A 748 17.34 -2.62 34.94
CA PHE A 748 17.13 -2.34 36.35
C PHE A 748 16.72 -3.59 37.13
N VAL A 749 16.96 -3.56 38.44
CA VAL A 749 16.41 -4.56 39.37
C VAL A 749 14.95 -4.24 39.65
N GLU A 750 14.18 -5.22 40.10
CA GLU A 750 12.78 -4.98 40.49
C GLU A 750 12.69 -3.92 41.58
N GLY A 751 11.78 -2.97 41.41
CA GLY A 751 11.66 -1.82 42.31
C GLY A 751 10.99 -0.62 41.66
N ASN A 752 10.89 0.48 42.40
CA ASN A 752 10.33 1.72 41.88
C ASN A 752 11.46 2.70 41.51
N TYR A 753 11.26 3.45 40.43
CA TYR A 753 12.20 4.43 39.90
C TYR A 753 11.48 5.71 39.48
N ILE A 754 12.25 6.78 39.31
CA ILE A 754 11.79 8.05 38.75
C ILE A 754 12.35 8.22 37.34
N LEU A 755 11.47 8.14 36.35
CA LEU A 755 11.77 8.43 34.95
C LEU A 755 11.63 9.93 34.71
N SER A 756 12.71 10.59 34.29
CA SER A 756 12.79 12.00 33.99
C SER A 756 13.10 12.19 32.50
N ILE A 757 12.21 12.86 31.78
CA ILE A 757 12.32 13.12 30.34
C ILE A 757 12.54 14.61 30.14
N HIS A 758 13.67 14.95 29.53
CA HIS A 758 14.06 16.29 29.18
C HIS A 758 13.80 16.45 27.68
N TYR A 759 12.78 17.24 27.35
CA TYR A 759 12.34 17.44 25.98
C TYR A 759 12.10 18.93 25.74
N LYS A 760 12.85 19.51 24.81
CA LYS A 760 12.91 20.97 24.60
C LYS A 760 13.20 21.68 25.93
N LYS A 761 12.39 22.67 26.31
CA LYS A 761 12.49 23.39 27.59
C LYS A 761 11.61 22.77 28.70
N LYS A 762 11.08 21.57 28.50
CA LYS A 762 10.20 20.89 29.46
C LYS A 762 10.94 19.72 30.11
N ARG A 763 10.67 19.52 31.40
CA ARG A 763 11.07 18.35 32.17
C ARG A 763 9.82 17.64 32.66
N LEU A 764 9.66 16.37 32.31
CA LEU A 764 8.54 15.53 32.72
C LEU A 764 9.08 14.45 33.66
N GLY A 765 8.38 14.19 34.76
CA GLY A 765 8.76 13.19 35.76
C GLY A 765 7.65 12.19 35.97
N TYR A 766 7.99 10.89 35.96
CA TYR A 766 7.05 9.79 36.15
C TYR A 766 7.61 8.82 37.19
N GLN A 767 6.77 8.40 38.11
CA GLN A 767 7.07 7.26 38.96
C GLN A 767 6.76 5.99 38.18
N ILE A 768 7.77 5.17 37.92
CA ILE A 768 7.63 3.91 37.21
C ILE A 768 7.99 2.76 38.15
N SER A 769 7.31 1.63 37.99
CA SER A 769 7.65 0.38 38.65
C SER A 769 8.36 -0.52 37.66
N VAL A 770 9.33 -1.28 38.12
CA VAL A 770 10.08 -2.28 37.35
C VAL A 770 9.78 -3.66 37.91
N SER A 771 9.41 -4.57 37.01
CA SER A 771 9.17 -6.00 37.27
C SER A 771 9.92 -6.83 36.21
N LYS A 772 10.28 -8.06 36.53
CA LYS A 772 10.94 -8.97 35.58
C LYS A 772 10.00 -9.97 34.91
#